data_AF-A0AA37GXF5-F1
#
_entry.id   AF-A0AA37GXF5-F1
#
_cell.length_a   1.000
_cell.length_b   1.000
_cell.length_c   1.000
_cell.angle_alpha   90.00
_cell.angle_beta   90.00
_cell.angle_gamma   90.00
#
_symmetry.space_group_name_H-M   'P 1'
#
loop_
_entity.id
_entity.type
_entity.pdbx_description
1 polymer ?
#
loop_
_entity_poly.entity_id
_entity_poly.type
_entity_poly.pdbx_seq_one_letter_code
_entity_poly.pdbx_strand_id
1 'polypeptide(L)'
;MENLARGGVLAHDIGYGKTIVTLGLVDFSTANPENEARSIRERTQWLGNTSLIHLKATLIIVPPHIVSQWAKETARFVGRDSRGHGNGLLTVHVITRPADVVRERLVAADIIIVSSTFICSDKVMEKLAAVSKLPPIHHKKSAFKGRDHNDWYSEVVGTIRQSGFNFSNPDSMSRVQLDTALQGRRDFTNDWTQKAANNNVGPSDRKTQRTARTIARKKVSVSKYNAKAKVAAAIDVLGAFKKAELLEMYTFQRAVFDEFSYENTPVAAFLQNAIASAKWILSGTPPTVDLGRICEIGTLINVHVARATPSMPAYFPNVTAGPRMSEQTDAEKYHSYTEPLSAQLAIERHEQAQRFIAHHFRKNKTDANKCNVEEYICFAPMQPQEALIYQLVQQLLYDAKFDIQDMTCHFALLVQAVLNKEKAAGSGLKVKASGKSIWSDAIDVLLLLASVPASYSHSGLRAMKWIGADEELTFRTLSRRATRATAVYLDRCSQVLASYFDQMAYLANVIEKDETPRSATWKAKQEAYMGHMRDIINIFKHDQEDAIGDRQCTFYLKNAIVDKVSRKGGPYRPPPGHDLWDIQTWSKRNGGPADFGPAHWWLLEEGDDLPDEDMQDLMDHWIDPAVDGHVNSKDDVIRIIRAKQLDPNEPLHQAMALGLGLKKNDVADDALTRLNKHLTGSLTKDDFEFGIQLPRHHPIKAE
;
A
#
# COMPACT_ATOMS: atom_id res chain seq x y z
N MET A 1 19.96 33.87 -3.65
CA MET A 1 20.48 33.32 -4.92
C MET A 1 21.86 32.74 -4.65
N GLU A 2 21.96 31.51 -4.12
CA GLU A 2 23.23 31.02 -3.53
C GLU A 2 23.87 29.82 -4.26
N ASN A 3 23.28 29.35 -5.37
CA ASN A 3 23.81 28.19 -6.11
C ASN A 3 23.49 28.27 -7.61
N LEU A 4 24.10 29.23 -8.32
CA LEU A 4 23.98 29.39 -9.77
C LEU A 4 25.01 28.48 -10.47
N ALA A 5 24.64 27.25 -10.78
CA ALA A 5 25.49 26.33 -11.52
C ALA A 5 25.19 26.40 -13.03
N ARG A 6 26.25 26.46 -13.85
CA ARG A 6 26.15 26.23 -15.29
C ARG A 6 25.93 24.74 -15.58
N GLY A 7 25.67 24.37 -16.82
CA GLY A 7 25.69 22.97 -17.27
C GLY A 7 24.35 22.49 -17.81
N GLY A 8 24.15 21.17 -17.78
CA GLY A 8 23.03 20.54 -18.49
C GLY A 8 23.06 19.02 -18.48
N VAL A 9 22.39 18.43 -19.46
CA VAL A 9 22.18 16.99 -19.58
C VAL A 9 22.87 16.46 -20.83
N LEU A 10 23.82 15.54 -20.64
CA LEU A 10 24.44 14.77 -21.70
C LEU A 10 23.61 13.50 -21.95
N ALA A 11 22.70 13.63 -22.91
CA ALA A 11 21.73 12.63 -23.33
C ALA A 11 22.22 11.78 -24.52
N HIS A 12 23.53 11.56 -24.64
CA HIS A 12 24.10 10.78 -25.75
C HIS A 12 23.65 9.32 -25.69
N ASP A 13 23.48 8.70 -26.86
CA ASP A 13 23.11 7.29 -26.98
C ASP A 13 24.10 6.36 -26.25
N ILE A 14 23.65 5.14 -25.95
CA ILE A 14 24.50 4.12 -25.33
C ILE A 14 25.68 3.84 -26.28
N GLY A 15 26.88 3.72 -25.72
CA GLY A 15 28.11 3.48 -26.50
C GLY A 15 28.79 4.73 -27.08
N TYR A 16 28.19 5.93 -27.00
CA TYR A 16 28.83 7.16 -27.52
C TYR A 16 30.11 7.56 -26.75
N GLY A 17 30.27 7.10 -25.50
CA GLY A 17 31.42 7.46 -24.65
C GLY A 17 31.20 8.69 -23.78
N LYS A 18 30.03 8.81 -23.12
CA LYS A 18 29.71 9.89 -22.15
C LYS A 18 30.80 10.08 -21.09
N THR A 19 31.35 8.98 -20.60
CA THR A 19 32.47 8.96 -19.64
C THR A 19 33.70 9.63 -20.22
N ILE A 20 34.14 9.22 -21.41
CA ILE A 20 35.34 9.76 -22.07
C ILE A 20 35.19 11.24 -22.41
N VAL A 21 34.02 11.65 -22.92
CA VAL A 21 33.72 13.07 -23.20
C VAL A 21 33.82 13.91 -21.92
N THR A 22 33.32 13.38 -20.80
CA THR A 22 33.40 14.04 -19.50
C THR A 22 34.85 14.15 -19.02
N LEU A 23 35.64 13.08 -19.11
CA LEU A 23 37.07 13.08 -18.76
C LEU A 23 37.88 14.04 -19.66
N GLY A 24 37.59 14.07 -20.96
CA GLY A 24 38.21 15.03 -21.89
C GLY A 24 37.89 16.49 -21.54
N LEU A 25 36.65 16.77 -21.10
CA LEU A 25 36.31 18.10 -20.57
C LEU A 25 37.09 18.41 -19.29
N VAL A 26 37.29 17.42 -18.41
CA VAL A 26 38.12 17.62 -17.21
C VAL A 26 39.53 18.01 -17.58
N ASP A 27 40.20 17.17 -18.36
CA ASP A 27 41.58 17.39 -18.80
C ASP A 27 41.76 18.76 -19.47
N PHE A 28 40.90 19.08 -20.45
CA PHE A 28 40.93 20.37 -21.14
C PHE A 28 40.75 21.56 -20.19
N SER A 29 39.81 21.48 -19.25
CA SER A 29 39.55 22.58 -18.33
C SER A 29 40.66 22.78 -17.30
N THR A 30 41.29 21.70 -16.84
CA THR A 30 42.36 21.72 -15.84
C THR A 30 43.71 22.08 -16.46
N ALA A 31 43.89 21.89 -17.77
CA ALA A 31 45.09 22.31 -18.49
C ALA A 31 45.35 23.84 -18.42
N ASN A 32 44.31 24.66 -18.18
CA ASN A 32 44.46 26.09 -17.96
C ASN A 32 44.18 26.46 -16.48
N PRO A 33 45.21 26.82 -15.69
CA PRO A 33 45.07 27.18 -14.28
C PRO A 33 44.09 28.35 -14.01
N GLU A 34 43.88 29.23 -14.98
CA GLU A 34 42.90 30.32 -14.83
C GLU A 34 41.46 29.81 -14.69
N ASN A 35 41.13 28.64 -15.24
CA ASN A 35 39.79 28.06 -15.09
C ASN A 35 39.54 27.62 -13.64
N GLU A 36 40.55 27.01 -13.01
CA GLU A 36 40.49 26.66 -11.59
C GLU A 36 40.35 27.92 -10.74
N ALA A 37 41.24 28.89 -10.95
CA ALA A 37 41.25 30.13 -10.17
C ALA A 37 39.94 30.91 -10.33
N ARG A 38 39.41 31.01 -11.55
CA ARG A 38 38.10 31.62 -11.82
C ARG A 38 36.97 30.91 -11.08
N SER A 39 36.95 29.58 -11.15
CA SER A 39 35.91 28.78 -10.54
C SER A 39 35.90 28.90 -9.01
N ILE A 40 37.07 28.94 -8.38
CA ILE A 40 37.20 29.21 -6.94
C ILE A 40 36.75 30.64 -6.63
N ARG A 41 37.23 31.65 -7.38
CA ARG A 41 36.82 33.06 -7.19
C ARG A 41 35.31 33.24 -7.25
N GLU A 42 34.63 32.63 -8.23
CA GLU A 42 33.16 32.66 -8.35
C GLU A 42 32.49 32.11 -7.08
N ARG A 43 32.90 30.93 -6.60
CA ARG A 43 32.30 30.32 -5.40
C ARG A 43 32.63 31.06 -4.12
N THR A 44 33.81 31.65 -4.02
CA THR A 44 34.19 32.50 -2.88
C THR A 44 33.38 33.79 -2.85
N GLN A 45 33.03 34.37 -4.01
CA GLN A 45 32.11 35.51 -4.08
C GLN A 45 30.70 35.14 -3.61
N TRP A 46 30.24 33.91 -3.87
CA TRP A 46 28.91 33.47 -3.47
C TRP A 46 28.79 33.21 -1.96
N LEU A 47 29.84 32.71 -1.31
CA LEU A 47 29.74 32.08 0.02
C LEU A 47 30.77 32.58 1.04
N GLY A 48 31.68 33.46 0.64
CA GLY A 48 32.85 33.85 1.42
C GLY A 48 33.96 32.79 1.36
N ASN A 49 35.11 33.08 1.98
CA ASN A 49 36.32 32.27 1.86
C ASN A 49 36.56 31.29 3.03
N THR A 50 35.70 31.32 4.05
CA THR A 50 35.94 30.64 5.34
C THR A 50 34.88 29.61 5.69
N SER A 51 33.66 29.77 5.18
CA SER A 51 32.48 28.97 5.55
C SER A 51 32.45 27.57 4.95
N LEU A 52 33.19 27.33 3.86
CA LEU A 52 33.32 26.04 3.18
C LEU A 52 34.71 25.92 2.55
N ILE A 53 35.13 24.70 2.20
CA ILE A 53 36.41 24.45 1.52
C ILE A 53 36.18 24.45 0.00
N HIS A 54 36.82 25.38 -0.71
CA HIS A 54 36.73 25.46 -2.17
C HIS A 54 37.73 24.53 -2.86
N LEU A 55 37.22 23.46 -3.48
CA LEU A 55 38.04 22.49 -4.21
C LEU A 55 38.14 22.85 -5.70
N LYS A 56 39.29 22.57 -6.29
CA LYS A 56 39.47 22.53 -7.75
C LYS A 56 38.84 21.30 -8.41
N ALA A 57 38.49 20.30 -7.60
CA ALA A 57 38.08 18.99 -8.06
C ALA A 57 36.76 18.98 -8.84
N THR A 58 36.66 18.01 -9.75
CA THR A 58 35.39 17.53 -10.32
C THR A 58 34.85 16.39 -9.48
N LEU A 59 33.65 16.57 -8.92
CA LEU A 59 32.90 15.54 -8.23
C LEU A 59 32.13 14.69 -9.24
N ILE A 60 32.25 13.36 -9.17
CA ILE A 60 31.58 12.41 -10.04
C ILE A 60 30.81 11.42 -9.18
N ILE A 61 29.48 11.47 -9.22
CA ILE A 61 28.57 10.60 -8.48
C ILE A 61 28.12 9.47 -9.40
N VAL A 62 28.30 8.22 -8.97
CA VAL A 62 28.03 7.05 -9.82
C VAL A 62 27.39 5.90 -9.04
N PRO A 63 26.56 5.05 -9.67
CA PRO A 63 26.09 3.81 -9.06
C PRO A 63 27.22 2.87 -8.61
N PRO A 64 27.00 2.06 -7.57
CA PRO A 64 28.05 1.26 -6.94
C PRO A 64 28.74 0.29 -7.91
N HIS A 65 28.02 -0.22 -8.91
CA HIS A 65 28.51 -1.21 -9.85
C HIS A 65 29.47 -0.63 -10.92
N ILE A 66 29.46 0.68 -11.16
CA ILE A 66 30.35 1.35 -12.14
C ILE A 66 31.47 2.18 -11.51
N VAL A 67 31.57 2.25 -10.17
CA VAL A 67 32.66 2.97 -9.47
C VAL A 67 34.04 2.50 -9.96
N SER A 68 34.24 1.18 -10.05
CA SER A 68 35.51 0.61 -10.52
C SER A 68 35.79 0.90 -11.99
N GLN A 69 34.74 0.99 -12.81
CA GLN A 69 34.88 1.33 -14.22
C GLN A 69 35.35 2.78 -14.37
N TRP A 70 34.68 3.73 -13.70
CA TRP A 70 35.08 5.13 -13.68
C TRP A 70 36.51 5.33 -13.17
N ALA A 71 36.88 4.65 -12.08
CA ALA A 71 38.24 4.74 -11.55
C ALA A 71 39.29 4.24 -12.56
N LYS A 72 39.03 3.10 -13.23
CA LYS A 72 39.92 2.53 -14.25
C LYS A 72 40.03 3.43 -15.48
N GLU A 73 38.91 3.91 -16.01
CA GLU A 73 38.91 4.80 -17.18
C GLU A 73 39.61 6.12 -16.86
N THR A 74 39.36 6.71 -15.69
CA THR A 74 40.03 7.94 -15.26
C THR A 74 41.55 7.75 -15.19
N ALA A 75 42.02 6.69 -14.52
CA ALA A 75 43.46 6.38 -14.43
C ALA A 75 44.08 6.04 -15.79
N ARG A 76 43.32 5.42 -16.70
CA ARG A 76 43.80 5.08 -18.05
C ARG A 76 44.00 6.33 -18.92
N PHE A 77 43.08 7.29 -18.87
CA PHE A 77 43.04 8.38 -19.85
C PHE A 77 43.64 9.69 -19.36
N VAL A 78 43.33 10.12 -18.12
CA VAL A 78 43.63 11.51 -17.68
C VAL A 78 44.28 11.60 -16.31
N GLY A 79 44.21 10.53 -15.51
CA GLY A 79 44.63 10.57 -14.11
C GLY A 79 45.70 9.56 -13.71
N ARG A 80 46.08 9.65 -12.43
CA ARG A 80 46.83 8.65 -11.67
C ARG A 80 46.10 8.38 -10.36
N ASP A 81 46.13 7.12 -9.93
CA ASP A 81 45.64 6.73 -8.60
C ASP A 81 46.59 7.26 -7.50
N SER A 82 46.15 7.15 -6.24
CA SER A 82 46.94 7.56 -5.07
C SER A 82 48.27 6.81 -4.88
N ARG A 83 48.49 5.73 -5.64
CA ARG A 83 49.72 4.93 -5.67
C ARG A 83 50.60 5.26 -6.89
N GLY A 84 50.19 6.24 -7.70
CA GLY A 84 50.90 6.69 -8.90
C GLY A 84 50.62 5.86 -10.15
N HIS A 85 49.68 4.90 -10.11
CA HIS A 85 49.31 4.11 -11.28
C HIS A 85 48.36 4.89 -12.19
N GLY A 86 48.69 4.94 -13.48
CA GLY A 86 47.89 5.61 -14.50
C GLY A 86 48.77 6.34 -15.50
N ASN A 87 48.17 6.78 -16.60
CA ASN A 87 48.91 7.38 -17.71
C ASN A 87 48.77 8.90 -17.78
N GLY A 88 47.92 9.50 -16.93
CA GLY A 88 47.67 10.94 -16.93
C GLY A 88 48.39 11.72 -15.83
N LEU A 89 47.98 12.96 -15.59
CA LEU A 89 48.57 13.85 -14.57
C LEU A 89 47.59 14.24 -13.45
N LEU A 90 46.30 13.97 -13.62
CA LEU A 90 45.26 14.36 -12.67
C LEU A 90 45.18 13.41 -11.47
N THR A 91 45.04 13.97 -10.27
CA THR A 91 44.93 13.20 -9.04
C THR A 91 43.50 12.69 -8.84
N VAL A 92 43.33 11.37 -8.72
CA VAL A 92 42.03 10.72 -8.54
C VAL A 92 41.84 10.23 -7.11
N HIS A 93 40.71 10.58 -6.51
CA HIS A 93 40.29 10.09 -5.19
C HIS A 93 38.94 9.39 -5.26
N VAL A 94 38.80 8.22 -4.65
CA VAL A 94 37.58 7.39 -4.70
C VAL A 94 37.00 7.26 -3.29
N ILE A 95 35.70 7.53 -3.16
CA ILE A 95 34.96 7.50 -1.90
C ILE A 95 33.85 6.47 -1.99
N THR A 96 33.96 5.43 -1.16
CA THR A 96 32.97 4.37 -1.03
C THR A 96 32.47 4.21 0.40
N ARG A 97 33.25 4.68 1.38
CA ARG A 97 32.99 4.54 2.81
C ARG A 97 33.33 5.84 3.55
N PRO A 98 32.79 6.06 4.76
CA PRO A 98 33.08 7.27 5.55
C PRO A 98 34.57 7.55 5.83
N ALA A 99 35.38 6.50 6.00
CA ALA A 99 36.81 6.65 6.22
C ALA A 99 37.58 7.17 4.99
N ASP A 100 36.98 7.13 3.81
CA ASP A 100 37.60 7.62 2.58
C ASP A 100 37.46 9.16 2.46
N VAL A 101 36.66 9.82 3.31
CA VAL A 101 36.49 11.28 3.34
C VAL A 101 37.61 11.91 4.17
N VAL A 102 38.72 12.27 3.51
CA VAL A 102 39.93 12.81 4.14
C VAL A 102 40.27 14.15 3.53
N ARG A 103 40.32 15.21 4.35
CA ARG A 103 40.49 16.61 3.90
C ARG A 103 41.67 16.80 2.96
N GLU A 104 42.84 16.28 3.31
CA GLU A 104 44.08 16.47 2.55
C GLU A 104 43.98 15.80 1.17
N ARG A 105 43.33 14.63 1.10
CA ARG A 105 43.11 13.90 -0.15
C ARG A 105 42.10 14.63 -1.05
N LEU A 106 41.06 15.21 -0.47
CA LEU A 106 40.04 15.97 -1.20
C LEU A 106 40.60 17.28 -1.76
N VAL A 107 41.44 17.99 -0.99
CA VAL A 107 42.10 19.23 -1.44
C VAL A 107 43.11 18.96 -2.57
N ALA A 108 43.84 17.84 -2.51
CA ALA A 108 44.81 17.47 -3.54
C ALA A 108 44.16 16.93 -4.82
N ALA A 109 42.94 16.38 -4.74
CA ALA A 109 42.29 15.72 -5.87
C ALA A 109 41.86 16.70 -6.97
N ASP A 110 42.02 16.26 -8.22
CA ASP A 110 41.43 16.91 -9.41
C ASP A 110 40.10 16.24 -9.78
N ILE A 111 39.97 14.94 -9.45
CA ILE A 111 38.75 14.14 -9.69
C ILE A 111 38.41 13.36 -8.43
N ILE A 112 37.16 13.51 -7.96
CA ILE A 112 36.61 12.79 -6.81
C ILE A 112 35.45 11.93 -7.31
N ILE A 113 35.59 10.60 -7.21
CA ILE A 113 34.55 9.64 -7.61
C ILE A 113 33.85 9.15 -6.34
N VAL A 114 32.53 9.30 -6.27
CA VAL A 114 31.71 8.96 -5.10
C VAL A 114 30.64 7.95 -5.48
N SER A 115 30.54 6.87 -4.71
CA SER A 115 29.43 5.92 -4.86
C SER A 115 28.12 6.54 -4.37
N SER A 116 27.06 6.41 -5.15
CA SER A 116 25.71 6.81 -4.73
C SER A 116 25.27 6.13 -3.42
N THR A 117 25.70 4.88 -3.19
CA THR A 117 25.38 4.14 -1.95
C THR A 117 26.00 4.74 -0.70
N PHE A 118 27.13 5.44 -0.82
CA PHE A 118 27.75 6.16 0.29
C PHE A 118 26.86 7.31 0.75
N ILE A 119 26.36 8.11 -0.20
CA ILE A 119 25.44 9.24 0.06
C ILE A 119 24.15 8.73 0.72
N CYS A 120 23.63 7.59 0.28
CA CYS A 120 22.41 6.99 0.84
C CYS A 120 22.59 6.25 2.17
N SER A 121 23.81 6.15 2.72
CA SER A 121 24.07 5.29 3.87
C SER A 121 23.50 5.88 5.16
N ASP A 122 22.87 5.04 5.99
CA ASP A 122 22.32 5.47 7.29
C ASP A 122 23.38 6.15 8.16
N LYS A 123 24.64 5.70 8.09
CA LYS A 123 25.76 6.29 8.83
C LYS A 123 26.06 7.73 8.41
N VAL A 124 26.00 8.03 7.12
CA VAL A 124 26.20 9.41 6.62
C VAL A 124 25.03 10.30 7.04
N MET A 125 23.80 9.79 6.93
CA MET A 125 22.59 10.50 7.36
C MET A 125 22.57 10.78 8.87
N GLU A 126 22.95 9.80 9.70
CA GLU A 126 23.10 9.95 11.15
C GLU A 126 24.16 11.00 11.50
N LYS A 127 25.27 11.02 10.75
CA LYS A 127 26.34 12.01 10.95
C LYS A 127 25.88 13.42 10.55
N LEU A 128 25.18 13.56 9.43
CA LEU A 128 24.58 14.82 9.01
C LEU A 128 23.59 15.34 10.06
N ALA A 129 22.72 14.47 10.57
CA ALA A 129 21.76 14.79 11.62
C ALA A 129 22.47 15.27 12.89
N ALA A 130 23.51 14.54 13.34
CA ALA A 130 24.27 14.92 14.52
C ALA A 130 25.01 16.27 14.37
N VAL A 131 25.66 16.50 13.22
CA VAL A 131 26.42 17.72 12.92
C VAL A 131 25.51 18.95 12.82
N SER A 132 24.28 18.79 12.33
CA SER A 132 23.28 19.86 12.23
C SER A 132 22.34 19.96 13.44
N LYS A 133 22.45 19.05 14.41
CA LYS A 133 21.51 18.88 15.54
C LYS A 133 20.04 18.68 15.13
N LEU A 134 19.83 18.15 13.92
CA LEU A 134 18.51 17.77 13.42
C LEU A 134 18.18 16.32 13.75
N PRO A 135 16.90 15.93 13.78
CA PRO A 135 16.52 14.53 13.98
C PRO A 135 17.03 13.66 12.82
N PRO A 136 17.52 12.44 13.09
CA PRO A 136 17.96 11.52 12.04
C PRO A 136 16.77 11.05 11.19
N ILE A 137 16.91 11.14 9.88
CA ILE A 137 15.95 10.58 8.92
C ILE A 137 16.56 9.35 8.25
N HIS A 138 15.89 8.21 8.41
CA HIS A 138 16.29 6.95 7.79
C HIS A 138 15.45 6.68 6.55
N HIS A 139 15.99 6.93 5.35
CA HIS A 139 15.27 6.87 4.07
C HIS A 139 14.49 5.54 3.83
N LYS A 140 14.92 4.41 4.40
CA LYS A 140 14.23 3.11 4.27
C LYS A 140 13.14 2.86 5.32
N LYS A 141 13.14 3.59 6.45
CA LYS A 141 12.31 3.32 7.63
C LYS A 141 11.42 4.49 8.05
N SER A 142 11.69 5.71 7.59
CA SER A 142 10.91 6.90 7.92
C SER A 142 9.69 7.07 7.01
N ALA A 143 8.64 7.68 7.55
CA ALA A 143 7.49 8.16 6.76
C ALA A 143 7.88 9.31 5.81
N PHE A 144 8.95 10.05 6.15
CA PHE A 144 9.50 11.15 5.35
C PHE A 144 10.13 10.66 4.05
N LYS A 145 9.50 10.96 2.92
CA LYS A 145 9.97 10.65 1.56
C LYS A 145 9.81 11.87 0.66
N GLY A 146 10.61 11.96 -0.40
CA GLY A 146 10.47 13.02 -1.41
C GLY A 146 10.80 14.41 -0.83
N ARG A 147 9.83 15.34 -0.86
CA ARG A 147 10.04 16.75 -0.49
C ARG A 147 10.49 16.93 0.96
N ASP A 148 9.91 16.20 1.91
CA ASP A 148 10.31 16.31 3.33
C ASP A 148 11.80 15.99 3.54
N HIS A 149 12.31 15.00 2.81
CA HIS A 149 13.73 14.68 2.84
C HIS A 149 14.54 15.82 2.23
N ASN A 150 14.09 16.39 1.11
CA ASN A 150 14.81 17.49 0.46
C ASN A 150 14.85 18.76 1.32
N ASP A 151 13.75 19.10 1.97
CA ASP A 151 13.66 20.27 2.84
C ASP A 151 14.50 20.05 4.11
N TRP A 152 14.45 18.85 4.71
CA TRP A 152 15.34 18.47 5.81
C TRP A 152 16.81 18.59 5.40
N TYR A 153 17.16 18.04 4.24
CA TYR A 153 18.53 18.05 3.74
C TYR A 153 19.01 19.48 3.43
N SER A 154 18.13 20.32 2.86
CA SER A 154 18.40 21.74 2.66
C SER A 154 18.66 22.46 3.99
N GLU A 155 17.91 22.15 5.04
CA GLU A 155 18.11 22.73 6.37
C GLU A 155 19.42 22.25 7.03
N VAL A 156 19.77 20.97 6.89
CA VAL A 156 21.08 20.43 7.32
C VAL A 156 22.21 21.22 6.68
N VAL A 157 22.20 21.32 5.36
CA VAL A 157 23.24 22.00 4.59
C VAL A 157 23.27 23.49 4.91
N GLY A 158 22.11 24.12 5.03
CA GLY A 158 21.97 25.50 5.50
C GLY A 158 22.67 25.68 6.83
N THR A 159 22.34 24.83 7.82
CA THR A 159 22.89 24.88 9.19
C THR A 159 24.41 24.73 9.21
N ILE A 160 24.97 23.79 8.46
CA ILE A 160 26.42 23.62 8.32
C ILE A 160 27.07 24.90 7.79
N ARG A 161 26.50 25.49 6.73
CA ARG A 161 27.04 26.69 6.07
C ARG A 161 27.08 27.92 6.98
N GLN A 162 26.04 28.15 7.77
CA GLN A 162 25.96 29.32 8.65
C GLN A 162 26.35 29.00 10.09
N SER A 163 27.06 27.88 10.32
CA SER A 163 27.64 27.55 11.62
C SER A 163 28.68 28.57 12.11
N GLY A 164 29.19 29.43 11.21
CA GLY A 164 30.25 30.38 11.49
C GLY A 164 31.63 29.73 11.64
N PHE A 165 31.74 28.42 11.40
CA PHE A 165 33.01 27.71 11.48
C PHE A 165 33.97 28.16 10.38
N ASN A 166 35.21 28.50 10.75
CA ASN A 166 36.24 28.93 9.80
C ASN A 166 37.12 27.74 9.41
N PHE A 167 36.88 27.17 8.23
CA PHE A 167 37.66 26.02 7.75
C PHE A 167 39.13 26.35 7.45
N SER A 168 39.48 27.63 7.26
CA SER A 168 40.86 28.09 7.08
C SER A 168 41.63 28.17 8.40
N ASN A 169 40.94 28.28 9.54
CA ASN A 169 41.53 28.21 10.86
C ASN A 169 40.66 27.31 11.79
N PRO A 170 40.79 25.97 11.70
CA PRO A 170 39.94 25.03 12.42
C PRO A 170 39.97 25.15 13.95
N ASP A 171 40.99 25.81 14.51
CA ASP A 171 41.14 26.02 15.94
C ASP A 171 40.51 27.34 16.43
N SER A 172 39.92 28.14 15.54
CA SER A 172 39.36 29.46 15.88
C SER A 172 38.06 29.40 16.67
N MET A 173 37.41 28.23 16.79
CA MET A 173 36.10 28.08 17.43
C MET A 173 36.10 26.94 18.44
N SER A 174 35.65 27.23 19.65
CA SER A 174 35.48 26.22 20.70
C SER A 174 34.22 25.38 20.49
N ARG A 175 34.18 24.19 21.12
CA ARG A 175 33.01 23.30 21.09
C ARG A 175 31.73 24.02 21.53
N VAL A 176 31.81 24.82 22.59
CA VAL A 176 30.66 25.56 23.14
C VAL A 176 30.14 26.60 22.16
N GLN A 177 31.03 27.35 21.51
CA GLN A 177 30.64 28.36 20.51
C GLN A 177 29.95 27.72 19.30
N LEU A 178 30.52 26.63 18.77
CA LEU A 178 29.93 25.89 17.66
C LEU A 178 28.56 25.29 18.06
N ASP A 179 28.49 24.69 19.24
CA ASP A 179 27.25 24.10 19.75
C ASP A 179 26.14 25.15 19.92
N THR A 180 26.48 26.34 20.42
CA THR A 180 25.54 27.47 20.56
C THR A 180 25.10 28.01 19.19
N ALA A 181 26.01 28.14 18.23
CA ALA A 181 25.67 28.61 16.88
C ALA A 181 24.71 27.63 16.17
N LEU A 182 24.98 26.33 16.25
CA LEU A 182 24.12 25.29 15.68
C LEU A 182 22.74 25.24 16.37
N GLN A 183 22.71 25.37 17.70
CA GLN A 183 21.47 25.31 18.47
C GLN A 183 20.62 26.58 18.30
N GLY A 184 21.23 27.77 18.26
CA GLY A 184 20.51 29.04 18.10
C GLY A 184 19.75 29.11 16.78
N ARG A 185 20.28 28.49 15.71
CA ARG A 185 19.54 28.35 14.45
C ARG A 185 18.38 27.37 14.55
N ARG A 186 18.58 26.25 15.24
CA ARG A 186 17.51 25.28 15.48
C ARG A 186 16.31 25.91 16.18
N ASP A 187 16.56 26.77 17.17
CA ASP A 187 15.48 27.40 17.94
C ASP A 187 14.59 28.33 17.07
N PHE A 188 15.14 28.86 15.96
CA PHE A 188 14.40 29.61 14.94
C PHE A 188 13.60 28.72 13.98
N THR A 189 14.09 27.50 13.70
CA THR A 189 13.50 26.54 12.74
C THR A 189 12.73 25.38 13.42
N ASN A 190 12.27 25.53 14.67
CA ASN A 190 11.74 24.50 15.60
C ASN A 190 10.60 23.57 15.10
N ASP A 191 10.15 23.75 13.85
CA ASP A 191 9.08 23.03 13.17
C ASP A 191 9.39 21.54 12.90
N TRP A 192 10.66 21.18 12.66
CA TRP A 192 11.01 19.79 12.26
C TRP A 192 10.83 18.74 13.35
N THR A 193 11.19 19.03 14.61
CA THR A 193 10.95 18.10 15.73
C THR A 193 9.47 17.95 16.05
N GLN A 194 8.67 19.02 15.89
CA GLN A 194 7.22 18.98 16.05
C GLN A 194 6.55 18.20 14.90
N LYS A 195 6.94 18.44 13.64
CA LYS A 195 6.50 17.65 12.48
C LYS A 195 6.89 16.17 12.58
N ALA A 196 8.11 15.87 13.03
CA ALA A 196 8.57 14.50 13.28
C ALA A 196 7.77 13.80 14.38
N ALA A 197 7.40 14.50 15.45
CA ALA A 197 6.56 13.96 16.52
C ALA A 197 5.10 13.77 16.08
N ASN A 198 4.54 14.75 15.36
CA ASN A 198 3.14 14.73 14.90
C ASN A 198 2.89 13.67 13.80
N ASN A 199 3.87 13.42 12.93
CA ASN A 199 3.76 12.40 11.87
C ASN A 199 4.17 10.99 12.32
N ASN A 200 4.74 10.84 13.52
CA ASN A 200 4.97 9.53 14.16
C ASN A 200 3.70 8.97 14.83
N VAL A 201 2.60 9.72 14.86
CA VAL A 201 1.29 9.19 15.24
C VAL A 201 0.76 8.41 14.04
N GLY A 202 0.63 7.09 14.19
CA GLY A 202 0.20 6.20 13.12
C GLY A 202 -1.19 6.56 12.55
N PRO A 203 -1.57 6.00 11.38
CA PRO A 203 -2.87 6.25 10.76
C PRO A 203 -4.00 5.56 11.54
N SER A 204 -4.35 6.10 12.71
CA SER A 204 -5.56 5.78 13.46
C SER A 204 -5.75 6.81 14.55
N ASP A 205 -6.47 7.89 14.25
CA ASP A 205 -7.19 8.66 15.28
C ASP A 205 -8.23 9.62 14.70
N ARG A 206 -8.19 9.89 13.39
CA ARG A 206 -9.22 10.70 12.73
C ARG A 206 -10.57 9.99 12.53
N LYS A 207 -10.61 8.65 12.57
CA LYS A 207 -11.88 7.87 12.53
C LYS A 207 -12.53 7.70 13.92
N THR A 208 -11.78 7.92 15.01
CA THR A 208 -12.26 7.68 16.39
C THR A 208 -12.93 8.92 17.03
N GLN A 209 -12.92 10.08 16.36
CA GLN A 209 -13.48 11.33 16.92
C GLN A 209 -14.94 11.61 16.56
N ARG A 210 -15.62 10.79 15.74
CA ARG A 210 -17.04 11.02 15.39
C ARG A 210 -18.06 10.19 16.17
N THR A 211 -17.67 9.37 17.14
CA THR A 211 -18.61 8.60 17.98
C THR A 211 -18.14 8.45 19.43
N ALA A 212 -17.71 9.54 20.06
CA ALA A 212 -17.45 9.57 21.50
C ALA A 212 -18.02 10.85 22.14
N ARG A 213 -19.35 11.01 22.06
CA ARG A 213 -20.05 11.65 23.18
C ARG A 213 -20.54 10.52 24.08
N THR A 214 -20.14 10.62 25.34
CA THR A 214 -20.58 9.78 26.47
C THR A 214 -19.86 8.43 26.56
N ILE A 215 -18.77 8.38 27.34
CA ILE A 215 -18.54 7.41 28.44
C ILE A 215 -17.15 7.72 29.06
N ALA A 216 -17.11 7.61 30.38
CA ALA A 216 -16.10 8.12 31.28
C ALA A 216 -14.67 7.60 31.04
N ARG A 217 -13.71 8.49 31.34
CA ARG A 217 -12.26 8.27 31.40
C ARG A 217 -11.90 6.96 32.10
N LYS A 218 -11.35 5.99 31.34
CA LYS A 218 -10.53 4.91 31.89
C LYS A 218 -9.07 5.18 31.51
N LYS A 219 -8.20 5.35 32.52
CA LYS A 219 -6.74 5.46 32.35
C LYS A 219 -6.24 4.21 31.63
N VAL A 220 -5.82 4.35 30.37
CA VAL A 220 -5.13 3.28 29.64
C VAL A 220 -3.64 3.37 29.94
N SER A 221 -3.09 2.22 30.33
CA SER A 221 -1.68 1.94 30.59
C SER A 221 -0.79 2.27 29.40
N VAL A 222 0.28 3.01 29.66
CA VAL A 222 1.39 3.25 28.73
C VAL A 222 1.96 1.91 28.28
N SER A 223 1.72 1.54 27.01
CA SER A 223 2.44 0.45 26.36
C SER A 223 3.87 0.90 26.12
N LYS A 224 4.77 0.51 27.01
CA LYS A 224 6.21 0.60 26.82
C LYS A 224 6.61 -0.32 25.67
N TYR A 225 6.69 0.22 24.45
CA TYR A 225 7.53 -0.37 23.42
C TYR A 225 9.00 -0.21 23.84
N ASN A 226 9.54 -1.26 24.46
CA ASN A 226 10.97 -1.44 24.69
C ASN A 226 11.68 -1.73 23.36
N ALA A 227 11.85 -0.72 22.51
CA ALA A 227 12.96 -0.72 21.59
C ALA A 227 14.19 -0.30 22.40
N LYS A 228 15.06 -1.26 22.77
CA LYS A 228 16.39 -0.94 23.29
C LYS A 228 17.10 -0.08 22.23
N ALA A 229 17.11 1.23 22.43
CA ALA A 229 17.93 2.15 21.66
C ALA A 229 19.38 1.69 21.86
N LYS A 230 19.96 1.12 20.81
CA LYS A 230 21.41 0.93 20.75
C LYS A 230 22.01 2.33 20.94
N VAL A 231 22.75 2.54 22.01
CA VAL A 231 23.45 3.80 22.28
C VAL A 231 24.36 4.04 21.07
N ALA A 232 23.94 4.92 20.16
CA ALA A 232 24.77 5.35 19.05
C ALA A 232 26.02 6.00 19.67
N ALA A 233 27.20 5.62 19.19
CA ALA A 233 28.44 6.25 19.62
C ALA A 233 28.29 7.76 19.48
N ALA A 234 28.53 8.53 20.55
CA ALA A 234 28.40 9.97 20.54
C ALA A 234 29.32 10.54 19.44
N ILE A 235 28.73 11.08 18.38
CA ILE A 235 29.47 11.64 17.24
C ILE A 235 30.15 12.93 17.72
N ASP A 236 31.47 13.00 17.56
CA ASP A 236 32.25 14.21 17.87
C ASP A 236 32.02 15.28 16.80
N VAL A 237 31.06 16.18 17.06
CA VAL A 237 30.67 17.25 16.14
C VAL A 237 31.83 18.19 15.83
N LEU A 238 32.57 18.65 16.84
CA LEU A 238 33.70 19.55 16.63
C LEU A 238 34.81 18.85 15.84
N GLY A 239 35.10 17.59 16.17
CA GLY A 239 36.05 16.77 15.40
C GLY A 239 35.65 16.62 13.93
N ALA A 240 34.36 16.40 13.64
CA ALA A 240 33.85 16.28 12.28
C ALA A 240 34.00 17.57 11.46
N PHE A 241 33.82 18.75 12.08
CA PHE A 241 34.09 20.05 11.46
C PHE A 241 35.59 20.29 11.25
N LYS A 242 36.42 20.08 12.28
CA LYS A 242 37.87 20.29 12.19
C LYS A 242 38.52 19.45 11.09
N LYS A 243 38.13 18.18 11.00
CA LYS A 243 38.61 17.22 9.99
C LYS A 243 37.86 17.31 8.66
N ALA A 244 36.79 18.12 8.58
CA ALA A 244 35.92 18.28 7.42
C ALA A 244 35.45 16.93 6.83
N GLU A 245 34.84 16.09 7.67
CA GLU A 245 34.52 14.70 7.31
C GLU A 245 33.18 14.50 6.56
N LEU A 246 32.63 15.56 5.98
CA LEU A 246 31.35 15.59 5.25
C LEU A 246 31.52 16.29 3.90
N LEU A 247 30.96 15.73 2.83
CA LEU A 247 31.09 16.30 1.48
C LEU A 247 30.37 17.65 1.34
N GLU A 248 29.36 17.88 2.18
CA GLU A 248 28.56 19.10 2.28
C GLU A 248 29.38 20.31 2.78
N MET A 249 30.59 20.08 3.33
CA MET A 249 31.53 21.11 3.76
C MET A 249 32.44 21.61 2.62
N TYR A 250 32.31 21.01 1.42
CA TYR A 250 33.14 21.31 0.26
C TYR A 250 32.32 21.91 -0.89
N THR A 251 33.01 22.65 -1.74
CA THR A 251 32.47 23.11 -3.02
C THR A 251 33.37 22.65 -4.16
N PHE A 252 32.79 22.42 -5.34
CA PHE A 252 33.47 21.73 -6.43
C PHE A 252 33.56 22.62 -7.68
N GLN A 253 34.56 22.41 -8.53
CA GLN A 253 34.58 23.05 -9.85
C GLN A 253 33.39 22.56 -10.67
N ARG A 254 33.16 21.25 -10.66
CA ARG A 254 32.06 20.57 -11.36
C ARG A 254 31.46 19.47 -10.51
N ALA A 255 30.17 19.23 -10.66
CA ALA A 255 29.50 18.02 -10.16
C ALA A 255 28.86 17.28 -11.34
N VAL A 256 29.19 16.01 -11.49
CA VAL A 256 28.70 15.12 -12.55
C VAL A 256 27.92 14.00 -11.87
N PHE A 257 26.73 13.71 -12.36
CA PHE A 257 25.94 12.58 -11.92
C PHE A 257 25.71 11.64 -13.10
N ASP A 258 26.32 10.46 -13.02
CA ASP A 258 26.13 9.40 -14.00
C ASP A 258 25.01 8.43 -13.59
N GLU A 259 24.36 7.86 -14.60
CA GLU A 259 23.23 6.92 -14.44
C GLU A 259 22.19 7.41 -13.41
N PHE A 260 21.67 8.60 -13.67
CA PHE A 260 20.64 9.21 -12.84
C PHE A 260 19.43 8.26 -12.66
N SER A 261 19.15 7.92 -11.39
CA SER A 261 17.94 7.20 -10.98
C SER A 261 17.00 8.13 -10.20
N TYR A 262 15.75 8.19 -10.64
CA TYR A 262 14.68 9.04 -10.08
C TYR A 262 14.22 8.59 -8.68
N GLU A 263 14.56 7.36 -8.29
CA GLU A 263 14.12 6.78 -7.01
C GLU A 263 15.05 7.16 -5.84
N ASN A 264 16.22 7.72 -6.13
CA ASN A 264 17.24 8.00 -5.13
C ASN A 264 17.15 9.45 -4.61
N THR A 265 16.15 9.73 -3.78
CA THR A 265 15.93 11.05 -3.18
C THR A 265 17.17 11.61 -2.44
N PRO A 266 17.97 10.82 -1.70
CA PRO A 266 19.17 11.32 -1.03
C PRO A 266 20.23 11.85 -2.00
N VAL A 267 20.47 11.14 -3.11
CA VAL A 267 21.47 11.57 -4.10
C VAL A 267 20.99 12.80 -4.85
N ALA A 268 19.69 12.86 -5.19
CA ALA A 268 19.08 14.05 -5.77
C ALA A 268 19.21 15.27 -4.86
N ALA A 269 18.92 15.11 -3.55
CA ALA A 269 19.05 16.17 -2.56
C ALA A 269 20.50 16.63 -2.39
N PHE A 270 21.45 15.69 -2.31
CA PHE A 270 22.88 16.01 -2.28
C PHE A 270 23.30 16.79 -3.53
N LEU A 271 22.97 16.33 -4.74
CA LEU A 271 23.35 17.02 -5.97
C LEU A 271 22.71 18.42 -6.06
N GLN A 272 21.43 18.57 -5.72
CA GLN A 272 20.72 19.85 -5.72
C GLN A 272 21.41 20.86 -4.78
N ASN A 273 21.85 20.40 -3.60
CA ASN A 273 22.47 21.25 -2.59
C ASN A 273 23.99 21.37 -2.73
N ALA A 274 24.66 20.47 -3.46
CA ALA A 274 26.08 20.56 -3.76
C ALA A 274 26.37 21.86 -4.50
N ILE A 275 27.42 22.56 -4.09
CA ILE A 275 27.80 23.84 -4.68
C ILE A 275 28.88 23.55 -5.72
N ALA A 276 28.58 23.88 -6.98
CA ALA A 276 29.52 23.72 -8.08
C ALA A 276 29.38 24.83 -9.10
N SER A 277 30.48 25.21 -9.78
CA SER A 277 30.40 26.17 -10.89
C SER A 277 29.63 25.58 -12.09
N ALA A 278 29.65 24.27 -12.27
CA ALA A 278 28.80 23.58 -13.24
C ALA A 278 28.30 22.20 -12.76
N LYS A 279 27.09 21.84 -13.18
CA LYS A 279 26.43 20.56 -12.90
C LYS A 279 26.07 19.84 -14.19
N TRP A 280 26.42 18.56 -14.28
CA TRP A 280 26.17 17.73 -15.45
C TRP A 280 25.45 16.45 -15.06
N ILE A 281 24.39 16.12 -15.79
CA ILE A 281 23.70 14.83 -15.66
C ILE A 281 24.01 14.01 -16.90
N LEU A 282 24.49 12.78 -16.72
CA LEU A 282 24.75 11.85 -17.80
C LEU A 282 23.61 10.82 -17.83
N SER A 283 22.96 10.68 -18.98
CA SER A 283 21.88 9.69 -19.14
C SER A 283 21.83 9.21 -20.59
N GLY A 284 21.57 7.91 -20.81
CA GLY A 284 21.24 7.43 -22.16
C GLY A 284 19.82 7.79 -22.59
N THR A 285 18.91 7.85 -21.62
CA THR A 285 17.47 8.00 -21.82
C THR A 285 16.88 8.85 -20.69
N PRO A 286 17.13 10.17 -20.67
CA PRO A 286 16.47 11.04 -19.70
C PRO A 286 14.95 11.02 -19.93
N PRO A 287 14.12 11.16 -18.88
CA PRO A 287 12.67 11.11 -19.01
C PRO A 287 12.19 12.48 -19.48
N THR A 288 11.65 12.50 -20.68
CA THR A 288 11.06 13.69 -21.28
C THR A 288 9.57 13.47 -21.55
N VAL A 289 8.94 12.55 -20.81
CA VAL A 289 7.54 12.15 -20.99
C VAL A 289 6.56 13.28 -20.67
N ASP A 290 6.88 14.09 -19.66
CA ASP A 290 6.06 15.21 -19.21
C ASP A 290 6.92 16.35 -18.64
N LEU A 291 6.28 17.52 -18.46
CA LEU A 291 6.92 18.71 -17.89
C LEU A 291 7.34 18.50 -16.42
N GLY A 292 6.64 17.67 -15.64
CA GLY A 292 7.00 17.32 -14.27
C GLY A 292 8.41 16.72 -14.18
N ARG A 293 8.70 15.72 -15.01
CA ARG A 293 10.04 15.11 -15.10
C ARG A 293 11.11 16.09 -15.54
N ILE A 294 10.78 16.99 -16.45
CA ILE A 294 11.69 18.04 -16.90
C ILE A 294 11.99 19.03 -15.75
N CYS A 295 10.98 19.39 -14.94
CA CYS A 295 11.18 20.20 -13.74
C CYS A 295 12.04 19.50 -12.68
N GLU A 296 11.89 18.18 -12.50
CA GLU A 296 12.75 17.39 -11.59
C GLU A 296 14.22 17.47 -12.03
N ILE A 297 14.50 17.30 -13.33
CA ILE A 297 15.85 17.44 -13.90
C ILE A 297 16.37 18.87 -13.72
N GLY A 298 15.54 19.88 -14.03
CA GLY A 298 15.89 21.28 -13.83
C GLY A 298 16.28 21.58 -12.38
N THR A 299 15.55 21.01 -11.42
CA THR A 299 15.81 21.17 -9.98
C THR A 299 17.20 20.67 -9.59
N LEU A 300 17.66 19.54 -10.16
CA LEU A 300 19.00 18.98 -9.88
C LEU A 300 20.14 19.90 -10.30
N ILE A 301 19.95 20.64 -11.40
CA ILE A 301 20.92 21.62 -11.92
C ILE A 301 20.59 23.05 -11.50
N ASN A 302 19.67 23.23 -10.54
CA ASN A 302 19.21 24.51 -9.99
C ASN A 302 18.60 25.48 -11.04
N VAL A 303 17.94 24.94 -12.06
CA VAL A 303 17.19 25.71 -13.06
C VAL A 303 15.69 25.52 -12.83
N HIS A 304 14.98 26.62 -12.60
CA HIS A 304 13.53 26.61 -12.54
C HIS A 304 12.95 26.58 -13.96
N VAL A 305 12.18 25.53 -14.28
CA VAL A 305 11.57 25.36 -15.61
C VAL A 305 10.16 25.93 -15.65
N ALA A 306 9.28 25.45 -14.77
CA ALA A 306 7.87 25.82 -14.76
C ALA A 306 7.32 25.85 -13.33
N ARG A 307 6.35 26.73 -13.08
CA ARG A 307 5.64 26.78 -11.80
C ARG A 307 4.73 25.54 -11.65
N ALA A 308 4.58 25.11 -10.41
CA ALA A 308 3.58 24.13 -10.04
C ALA A 308 2.18 24.73 -10.23
N THR A 309 1.23 23.90 -10.64
CA THR A 309 -0.16 24.32 -10.90
C THR A 309 -1.10 23.32 -10.22
N PRO A 310 -2.22 23.79 -9.64
CA PRO A 310 -3.33 22.92 -9.27
C PRO A 310 -3.70 21.98 -10.44
N SER A 311 -3.96 20.70 -10.13
CA SER A 311 -3.98 19.56 -11.08
C SER A 311 -4.38 19.88 -12.53
N MET A 312 -3.52 19.53 -13.49
CA MET A 312 -3.89 19.59 -14.92
C MET A 312 -5.07 18.65 -15.20
N PRO A 313 -6.14 19.12 -15.86
CA PRO A 313 -7.27 18.28 -16.23
C PRO A 313 -6.87 17.11 -17.12
N ALA A 314 -7.53 15.97 -16.94
CA ALA A 314 -7.21 14.73 -17.65
C ALA A 314 -7.39 14.82 -19.18
N TYR A 315 -8.13 15.81 -19.68
CA TYR A 315 -8.30 16.04 -21.12
C TYR A 315 -7.12 16.77 -21.76
N PHE A 316 -6.20 17.36 -20.98
CA PHE A 316 -4.98 17.93 -21.56
C PHE A 316 -3.95 16.86 -21.88
N PRO A 317 -3.11 17.06 -22.92
CA PRO A 317 -2.05 16.11 -23.25
C PRO A 317 -1.12 15.87 -22.06
N ASN A 318 -0.79 14.60 -21.81
CA ASN A 318 0.10 14.18 -20.71
C ASN A 318 1.44 14.93 -20.68
N VAL A 319 1.96 15.34 -21.83
CA VAL A 319 3.22 16.10 -21.93
C VAL A 319 3.19 17.43 -21.15
N THR A 320 1.99 17.99 -20.92
CA THR A 320 1.79 19.26 -20.21
C THR A 320 1.68 19.08 -18.69
N ALA A 321 1.59 17.83 -18.23
CA ALA A 321 1.50 17.50 -16.81
C ALA A 321 2.74 18.03 -16.09
N GLY A 322 2.51 18.99 -15.20
CA GLY A 322 3.53 19.73 -14.50
C GLY A 322 3.94 19.12 -13.16
N PRO A 323 4.92 19.74 -12.48
CA PRO A 323 5.14 19.48 -11.06
C PRO A 323 3.85 19.77 -10.29
N ARG A 324 3.42 18.80 -9.49
CA ARG A 324 2.21 18.93 -8.67
C ARG A 324 2.44 19.88 -7.50
N MET A 325 1.41 20.62 -7.14
CA MET A 325 1.35 21.28 -5.83
C MET A 325 1.38 20.19 -4.73
N SER A 326 2.07 20.45 -3.62
CA SER A 326 2.11 19.55 -2.44
C SER A 326 0.75 19.46 -1.76
N GLU A 327 0.68 18.74 -0.63
CA GLU A 327 -0.46 18.66 0.30
C GLU A 327 -1.38 19.87 0.19
N GLN A 328 -2.45 19.70 -0.58
CA GLN A 328 -3.53 20.65 -0.65
C GLN A 328 -4.50 20.27 0.46
N THR A 329 -4.91 21.25 1.24
CA THR A 329 -6.10 21.11 2.07
C THR A 329 -7.29 20.70 1.19
N ASP A 330 -8.29 20.03 1.76
CA ASP A 330 -9.49 19.66 1.00
C ASP A 330 -10.15 20.89 0.33
N ALA A 331 -10.04 22.07 0.96
CA ALA A 331 -10.47 23.34 0.40
C ALA A 331 -9.62 23.79 -0.81
N GLU A 332 -8.29 23.77 -0.72
CA GLU A 332 -7.41 24.10 -1.87
C GLU A 332 -7.58 23.12 -3.03
N LYS A 333 -7.78 21.84 -2.72
CA LYS A 333 -8.08 20.82 -3.72
C LYS A 333 -9.44 21.07 -4.37
N TYR A 334 -10.47 21.44 -3.59
CA TYR A 334 -11.76 21.83 -4.16
C TYR A 334 -11.63 23.07 -5.07
N HIS A 335 -10.95 24.12 -4.59
CA HIS A 335 -10.70 25.33 -5.38
C HIS A 335 -9.88 25.06 -6.65
N SER A 336 -8.96 24.10 -6.62
CA SER A 336 -8.18 23.69 -7.80
C SER A 336 -9.03 23.22 -8.98
N TYR A 337 -10.23 22.69 -8.72
CA TYR A 337 -11.17 22.26 -9.75
C TYR A 337 -12.11 23.38 -10.23
N THR A 338 -12.15 24.52 -9.54
CA THR A 338 -13.05 25.63 -9.87
C THR A 338 -12.45 26.61 -10.89
N GLU A 339 -11.12 26.61 -11.06
CA GLU A 339 -10.46 27.47 -12.05
C GLU A 339 -10.41 26.79 -13.43
N PRO A 340 -11.10 27.33 -14.45
CA PRO A 340 -11.00 26.79 -15.81
C PRO A 340 -9.60 27.08 -16.38
N LEU A 341 -8.82 26.03 -16.61
CA LEU A 341 -7.49 26.14 -17.21
C LEU A 341 -7.63 26.24 -18.74
N SER A 342 -7.02 27.28 -19.32
CA SER A 342 -7.10 27.56 -20.76
C SER A 342 -6.17 26.66 -21.59
N ALA A 343 -6.51 26.44 -22.86
CA ALA A 343 -5.62 25.74 -23.80
C ALA A 343 -4.27 26.46 -23.98
N GLN A 344 -4.26 27.79 -23.83
CA GLN A 344 -3.04 28.59 -23.89
C GLN A 344 -2.03 28.21 -22.81
N LEU A 345 -2.49 27.94 -21.59
CA LEU A 345 -1.63 27.46 -20.51
C LEU A 345 -0.95 26.13 -20.88
N ALA A 346 -1.69 25.20 -21.49
CA ALA A 346 -1.13 23.92 -21.92
C ALA A 346 -0.01 24.09 -22.96
N ILE A 347 -0.18 25.03 -23.90
CA ILE A 347 0.84 25.41 -24.89
C ILE A 347 2.06 26.00 -24.20
N GLU A 348 1.88 27.01 -23.34
CA GLU A 348 2.96 27.67 -22.61
C GLU A 348 3.80 26.67 -21.80
N ARG A 349 3.15 25.70 -21.15
CA ARG A 349 3.81 24.63 -20.40
C ARG A 349 4.66 23.74 -21.30
N HIS A 350 4.13 23.33 -22.45
CA HIS A 350 4.90 22.54 -23.41
C HIS A 350 6.11 23.33 -23.93
N GLU A 351 5.94 24.61 -24.26
CA GLU A 351 7.02 25.48 -24.72
C GLU A 351 8.09 25.70 -23.65
N GLN A 352 7.73 25.85 -22.37
CA GLN A 352 8.70 25.93 -21.27
C GLN A 352 9.60 24.69 -21.22
N ALA A 353 9.01 23.50 -21.36
CA ALA A 353 9.75 22.25 -21.45
C ALA A 353 10.68 22.22 -22.68
N GLN A 354 10.17 22.60 -23.85
CA GLN A 354 10.97 22.65 -25.08
C GLN A 354 12.15 23.62 -24.98
N ARG A 355 11.93 24.83 -24.44
CA ARG A 355 12.99 25.82 -24.24
C ARG A 355 14.09 25.29 -23.32
N PHE A 356 13.71 24.64 -22.21
CA PHE A 356 14.67 24.05 -21.29
C PHE A 356 15.48 22.93 -21.96
N ILE A 357 14.82 22.01 -22.67
CA ILE A 357 15.50 20.92 -23.39
C ILE A 357 16.44 21.49 -24.45
N ALA A 358 15.97 22.41 -25.29
CA ALA A 358 16.77 23.00 -26.35
C ALA A 358 18.02 23.72 -25.83
N HIS A 359 17.96 24.30 -24.64
CA HIS A 359 19.08 25.01 -24.05
C HIS A 359 20.04 24.10 -23.26
N HIS A 360 19.52 23.14 -22.49
CA HIS A 360 20.32 22.36 -21.53
C HIS A 360 20.64 20.93 -21.97
N PHE A 361 20.01 20.39 -23.02
CA PHE A 361 20.25 19.00 -23.42
C PHE A 361 21.18 18.95 -24.64
N ARG A 362 22.08 17.95 -24.62
CA ARG A 362 22.82 17.54 -25.80
C ARG A 362 22.65 16.04 -26.04
N LYS A 363 22.21 15.68 -27.24
CA LYS A 363 22.08 14.29 -27.69
C LYS A 363 22.82 14.12 -29.02
N ASN A 364 23.86 13.30 -29.02
CA ASN A 364 24.56 12.86 -30.21
C ASN A 364 24.28 11.35 -30.38
N LYS A 365 24.13 10.91 -31.62
CA LYS A 365 23.86 9.50 -31.95
C LYS A 365 25.17 8.70 -31.95
N THR A 366 25.11 7.45 -31.50
CA THR A 366 26.21 6.50 -31.67
C THR A 366 26.22 6.02 -33.11
N ASP A 367 27.40 6.03 -33.77
CA ASP A 367 27.55 5.43 -35.09
C ASP A 367 27.52 3.91 -34.96
N ALA A 368 26.32 3.33 -35.08
CA ALA A 368 26.08 1.89 -35.02
C ALA A 368 25.94 1.27 -36.42
N ASN A 369 26.31 1.98 -37.49
CA ASN A 369 26.13 1.51 -38.88
C ASN A 369 26.85 0.18 -39.19
N LYS A 370 27.76 -0.27 -38.32
CA LYS A 370 28.49 -1.54 -38.43
C LYS A 370 27.88 -2.70 -37.65
N CYS A 371 26.85 -2.46 -36.83
CA CYS A 371 26.19 -3.48 -36.02
C CYS A 371 24.82 -3.82 -36.61
N ASN A 372 24.60 -5.07 -37.02
CA ASN A 372 23.28 -5.53 -37.42
C ASN A 372 22.50 -5.90 -36.15
N VAL A 373 21.33 -5.27 -35.93
CA VAL A 373 20.45 -5.56 -34.79
C VAL A 373 19.16 -6.18 -35.33
N GLU A 374 18.81 -7.36 -34.82
CA GLU A 374 17.54 -8.03 -35.10
C GLU A 374 16.72 -8.08 -33.80
N GLU A 375 15.52 -7.50 -33.82
CA GLU A 375 14.59 -7.55 -32.68
C GLU A 375 13.53 -8.63 -32.93
N TYR A 376 13.42 -9.58 -32.00
CA TYR A 376 12.42 -10.64 -32.03
C TYR A 376 11.37 -10.38 -30.93
N ILE A 377 10.11 -10.22 -31.33
CA ILE A 377 8.99 -10.12 -30.39
C ILE A 377 8.33 -11.50 -30.28
N CYS A 378 8.46 -12.14 -29.11
CA CYS A 378 7.87 -13.45 -28.84
C CYS A 378 6.62 -13.30 -27.95
N PHE A 379 5.44 -13.54 -28.51
CA PHE A 379 4.20 -13.58 -27.75
C PHE A 379 4.03 -14.97 -27.11
N ALA A 380 3.93 -15.03 -25.78
CA ALA A 380 3.62 -16.25 -25.04
C ALA A 380 2.16 -16.18 -24.55
N PRO A 381 1.21 -16.85 -25.23
CA PRO A 381 -0.17 -16.88 -24.75
C PRO A 381 -0.28 -17.75 -23.49
N MET A 382 -1.19 -17.37 -22.59
CA MET A 382 -1.57 -18.22 -21.45
C MET A 382 -2.16 -19.53 -21.96
N GLN A 383 -1.70 -20.65 -21.42
CA GLN A 383 -2.31 -21.95 -21.63
C GLN A 383 -3.68 -22.03 -20.95
N PRO A 384 -4.58 -22.95 -21.35
CA PRO A 384 -5.93 -23.04 -20.79
C PRO A 384 -5.98 -23.14 -19.26
N GLN A 385 -5.00 -23.79 -18.63
CA GLN A 385 -4.90 -23.92 -17.17
C GLN A 385 -4.56 -22.57 -16.50
N GLU A 386 -3.62 -21.82 -17.08
CA GLU A 386 -3.23 -20.49 -16.61
C GLU A 386 -4.39 -19.51 -16.77
N ALA A 387 -5.03 -19.51 -17.95
CA ALA A 387 -6.18 -18.68 -18.24
C ALA A 387 -7.34 -18.95 -17.27
N LEU A 388 -7.64 -20.21 -16.95
CA LEU A 388 -8.68 -20.57 -15.98
C LEU A 388 -8.38 -20.02 -14.59
N ILE A 389 -7.14 -20.20 -14.09
CA ILE A 389 -6.75 -19.69 -12.76
C ILE A 389 -6.82 -18.17 -12.75
N TYR A 390 -6.27 -17.52 -13.78
CA TYR A 390 -6.28 -16.06 -13.93
C TYR A 390 -7.71 -15.52 -13.93
N GLN A 391 -8.60 -16.05 -14.76
CA GLN A 391 -9.98 -15.59 -14.89
C GLN A 391 -10.79 -15.80 -13.60
N LEU A 392 -10.60 -16.94 -12.92
CA LEU A 392 -11.27 -17.19 -11.63
C LEU A 392 -10.81 -16.19 -10.56
N VAL A 393 -9.50 -15.97 -10.43
CA VAL A 393 -8.96 -14.99 -9.48
C VAL A 393 -9.41 -13.57 -9.85
N GLN A 394 -9.42 -13.21 -11.13
CA GLN A 394 -9.88 -11.91 -11.60
C GLN A 394 -11.35 -11.67 -11.27
N GLN A 395 -12.22 -12.65 -11.52
CA GLN A 395 -13.65 -12.52 -11.21
C GLN A 395 -13.88 -12.36 -9.70
N LEU A 396 -13.22 -13.17 -8.88
CA LEU A 396 -13.37 -13.10 -7.43
C LEU A 396 -12.80 -11.80 -6.84
N LEU A 397 -11.70 -11.30 -7.41
CA LEU A 397 -11.20 -9.98 -7.07
C LEU A 397 -12.23 -8.91 -7.46
N TYR A 398 -12.81 -8.98 -8.67
CA TYR A 398 -13.83 -8.04 -9.10
C TYR A 398 -15.04 -8.02 -8.16
N ASP A 399 -15.54 -9.19 -7.75
CA ASP A 399 -16.66 -9.33 -6.81
C ASP A 399 -16.31 -8.76 -5.44
N ALA A 400 -15.06 -8.93 -4.99
CA ALA A 400 -14.50 -8.31 -3.79
C ALA A 400 -14.09 -6.84 -3.99
N LYS A 401 -14.51 -6.21 -5.10
CA LYS A 401 -14.16 -4.83 -5.48
C LYS A 401 -12.65 -4.58 -5.54
N PHE A 402 -11.85 -5.61 -5.75
CA PHE A 402 -10.38 -5.69 -5.76
C PHE A 402 -9.70 -5.67 -4.39
N ASP A 403 -10.45 -5.77 -3.28
CA ASP A 403 -9.87 -5.90 -1.94
C ASP A 403 -9.68 -7.38 -1.62
N ILE A 404 -8.43 -7.82 -1.47
CA ILE A 404 -8.10 -9.21 -1.16
C ILE A 404 -8.67 -9.65 0.20
N GLN A 405 -8.86 -8.72 1.14
CA GLN A 405 -9.45 -9.03 2.45
C GLN A 405 -10.94 -9.36 2.34
N ASP A 406 -11.63 -8.80 1.34
CA ASP A 406 -13.05 -8.99 1.10
C ASP A 406 -13.34 -10.16 0.14
N MET A 407 -12.31 -10.87 -0.35
CA MET A 407 -12.49 -12.06 -1.18
C MET A 407 -13.21 -13.17 -0.41
N THR A 408 -14.46 -13.43 -0.81
CA THR A 408 -15.29 -14.53 -0.30
C THR A 408 -14.90 -15.85 -0.97
N CYS A 409 -13.90 -16.60 -0.46
CA CYS A 409 -13.70 -18.05 -0.72
C CYS A 409 -12.27 -18.56 -0.43
N HIS A 410 -12.10 -19.89 -0.59
CA HIS A 410 -10.85 -20.65 -0.72
C HIS A 410 -9.72 -19.96 -1.50
N PHE A 411 -10.01 -19.19 -2.57
CA PHE A 411 -8.99 -18.59 -3.44
C PHE A 411 -8.17 -17.48 -2.79
N ALA A 412 -8.61 -16.90 -1.67
CA ALA A 412 -7.77 -15.98 -0.89
C ALA A 412 -6.45 -16.63 -0.48
N LEU A 413 -6.46 -17.95 -0.18
CA LEU A 413 -5.25 -18.73 0.09
C LEU A 413 -4.33 -18.82 -1.13
N LEU A 414 -4.92 -19.01 -2.31
CA LEU A 414 -4.16 -19.05 -3.55
C LEU A 414 -3.44 -17.73 -3.77
N VAL A 415 -4.18 -16.62 -3.68
CA VAL A 415 -3.65 -15.26 -3.85
C VAL A 415 -2.54 -14.98 -2.85
N GLN A 416 -2.78 -15.25 -1.56
CA GLN A 416 -1.77 -15.06 -0.52
C GLN A 416 -0.53 -15.94 -0.74
N ALA A 417 -0.70 -17.19 -1.16
CA ALA A 417 0.42 -18.09 -1.45
C ALA A 417 1.26 -17.60 -2.64
N VAL A 418 0.61 -17.12 -3.71
CA VAL A 418 1.28 -16.57 -4.90
C VAL A 418 2.08 -15.31 -4.53
N LEU A 419 1.46 -14.38 -3.79
CA LEU A 419 2.11 -13.14 -3.33
C LEU A 419 3.26 -13.41 -2.34
N ASN A 420 3.09 -14.35 -1.40
CA ASN A 420 4.14 -14.72 -0.45
C ASN A 420 5.33 -15.39 -1.14
N LYS A 421 5.07 -16.18 -2.18
CA LYS A 421 6.11 -16.80 -3.00
C LYS A 421 6.92 -15.75 -3.78
N GLU A 422 6.26 -14.70 -4.28
CA GLU A 422 6.94 -13.55 -4.91
C GLU A 422 7.77 -12.76 -3.89
N LYS A 423 7.24 -12.52 -2.68
CA LYS A 423 8.00 -11.88 -1.58
C LYS A 423 9.26 -12.65 -1.19
N ALA A 424 9.22 -13.99 -1.27
CA ALA A 424 10.36 -14.87 -0.98
C ALA A 424 11.34 -15.00 -2.15
N ALA A 425 10.93 -14.68 -3.38
CA ALA A 425 11.76 -14.76 -4.56
C ALA A 425 12.84 -13.66 -4.57
N GLY A 426 14.03 -13.98 -5.12
CA GLY A 426 15.13 -13.04 -5.30
C GLY A 426 14.74 -11.84 -6.18
N SER A 427 15.56 -10.79 -6.17
CA SER A 427 15.30 -9.47 -6.78
C SER A 427 14.92 -9.46 -8.28
N GLY A 428 15.04 -10.57 -9.01
CA GLY A 428 14.81 -10.67 -10.45
C GLY A 428 13.36 -10.98 -10.89
N LEU A 429 12.42 -11.25 -9.98
CA LEU A 429 11.02 -11.62 -10.30
C LEU A 429 9.98 -10.58 -9.84
N LYS A 430 10.42 -9.42 -9.35
CA LYS A 430 9.54 -8.43 -8.72
C LYS A 430 8.79 -7.61 -9.78
N VAL A 431 7.61 -8.09 -10.19
CA VAL A 431 6.62 -7.26 -10.86
C VAL A 431 5.79 -6.60 -9.78
N LYS A 432 6.02 -5.30 -9.53
CA LYS A 432 5.26 -4.53 -8.55
C LYS A 432 4.55 -3.37 -9.20
N ALA A 433 3.26 -3.22 -8.92
CA ALA A 433 2.55 -1.97 -9.12
C ALA A 433 3.19 -0.87 -8.26
N SER A 434 3.44 0.29 -8.84
CA SER A 434 4.03 1.41 -8.13
C SER A 434 2.99 2.06 -7.19
N GLY A 435 3.13 1.80 -5.89
CA GLY A 435 2.39 2.52 -4.84
C GLY A 435 1.61 1.62 -3.88
N LYS A 436 1.51 2.05 -2.62
CA LYS A 436 0.67 1.40 -1.60
C LYS A 436 -0.80 1.81 -1.81
N SER A 437 -1.47 1.18 -2.76
CA SER A 437 -2.94 1.26 -2.91
C SER A 437 -3.57 0.01 -2.28
N ILE A 438 -4.85 0.09 -1.88
CA ILE A 438 -5.66 -1.08 -1.49
C ILE A 438 -5.65 -2.12 -2.63
N TRP A 439 -5.56 -1.67 -3.88
CA TRP A 439 -5.53 -2.51 -5.08
C TRP A 439 -4.15 -3.06 -5.47
N SER A 440 -3.08 -2.67 -4.77
CA SER A 440 -1.72 -3.01 -5.19
C SER A 440 -1.48 -4.53 -5.21
N ASP A 441 -1.87 -5.23 -4.15
CA ASP A 441 -1.75 -6.68 -4.05
C ASP A 441 -2.63 -7.41 -5.10
N ALA A 442 -3.80 -6.85 -5.45
CA ALA A 442 -4.69 -7.39 -6.48
C ALA A 442 -4.10 -7.26 -7.90
N ILE A 443 -3.44 -6.13 -8.18
CA ILE A 443 -2.72 -5.92 -9.44
C ILE A 443 -1.51 -6.85 -9.51
N ASP A 444 -0.73 -6.93 -8.43
CA ASP A 444 0.48 -7.76 -8.35
C ASP A 444 0.14 -9.24 -8.59
N VAL A 445 -0.92 -9.78 -7.98
CA VAL A 445 -1.30 -11.18 -8.19
C VAL A 445 -1.75 -11.46 -9.62
N LEU A 446 -2.51 -10.56 -10.26
CA LEU A 446 -2.95 -10.74 -11.65
C LEU A 446 -1.76 -10.68 -12.62
N LEU A 447 -0.83 -9.73 -12.42
CA LEU A 447 0.39 -9.64 -13.21
C LEU A 447 1.26 -10.89 -13.05
N LEU A 448 1.37 -11.43 -11.83
CA LEU A 448 2.08 -12.68 -11.59
C LEU A 448 1.41 -13.83 -12.31
N LEU A 449 0.10 -14.05 -12.15
CA LEU A 449 -0.63 -15.14 -12.78
C LEU A 449 -0.58 -15.09 -14.31
N ALA A 450 -0.53 -13.89 -14.91
CA ALA A 450 -0.40 -13.72 -16.35
C ALA A 450 1.02 -14.00 -16.89
N SER A 451 2.03 -14.05 -16.01
CA SER A 451 3.46 -14.16 -16.38
C SER A 451 4.13 -15.45 -15.94
N VAL A 452 3.45 -16.28 -15.15
CA VAL A 452 4.00 -17.53 -14.59
C VAL A 452 3.19 -18.75 -15.03
N PRO A 453 3.82 -19.93 -15.14
CA PRO A 453 3.10 -21.16 -15.44
C PRO A 453 2.16 -21.56 -14.30
N ALA A 454 1.13 -22.37 -14.58
CA ALA A 454 0.17 -22.85 -13.58
C ALA A 454 0.83 -23.54 -12.36
N SER A 455 2.02 -24.14 -12.54
CA SER A 455 2.81 -24.76 -11.46
C SER A 455 3.26 -23.76 -10.39
N TYR A 456 3.32 -22.46 -10.70
CA TYR A 456 3.62 -21.43 -9.71
C TYR A 456 2.59 -21.41 -8.58
N SER A 457 1.32 -21.70 -8.92
CA SER A 457 0.14 -21.75 -8.05
C SER A 457 -0.01 -23.05 -7.26
N HIS A 458 0.89 -24.03 -7.41
CA HIS A 458 0.77 -25.36 -6.82
C HIS A 458 0.69 -25.35 -5.28
N SER A 459 1.44 -24.46 -4.61
CA SER A 459 1.40 -24.35 -3.15
C SER A 459 0.05 -23.83 -2.65
N GLY A 460 -0.53 -22.84 -3.33
CA GLY A 460 -1.85 -22.31 -2.99
C GLY A 460 -2.97 -23.30 -3.28
N LEU A 461 -2.92 -23.99 -4.42
CA LEU A 461 -3.89 -25.04 -4.78
C LEU A 461 -3.85 -26.23 -3.80
N ARG A 462 -2.65 -26.59 -3.29
CA ARG A 462 -2.51 -27.57 -2.20
C ARG A 462 -3.07 -27.06 -0.87
N ALA A 463 -2.82 -25.79 -0.52
CA ALA A 463 -3.38 -25.19 0.69
C ALA A 463 -4.91 -25.20 0.69
N MET A 464 -5.52 -25.00 -0.48
CA MET A 464 -6.97 -25.14 -0.69
C MET A 464 -7.47 -26.60 -0.71
N LYS A 465 -6.57 -27.60 -0.65
CA LYS A 465 -6.88 -29.03 -0.81
C LYS A 465 -7.53 -29.37 -2.16
N TRP A 466 -7.27 -28.58 -3.20
CA TRP A 466 -7.81 -28.83 -4.53
C TRP A 466 -7.02 -29.89 -5.30
N ILE A 467 -5.74 -30.04 -4.97
CA ILE A 467 -4.81 -30.99 -5.59
C ILE A 467 -3.99 -31.71 -4.52
N GLY A 468 -3.58 -32.94 -4.82
CA GLY A 468 -2.63 -33.71 -4.01
C GLY A 468 -1.19 -33.17 -4.06
N ALA A 469 -0.29 -33.88 -3.37
CA ALA A 469 1.14 -33.60 -3.47
C ALA A 469 1.63 -33.80 -4.90
N ASP A 470 1.28 -34.91 -5.54
CA ASP A 470 1.85 -35.31 -6.84
C ASP A 470 0.81 -35.30 -7.98
N GLU A 471 -0.30 -34.56 -7.82
CA GLU A 471 -1.37 -34.50 -8.82
C GLU A 471 -1.06 -33.48 -9.91
N GLU A 472 -1.15 -33.91 -11.18
CA GLU A 472 -0.91 -33.03 -12.33
C GLU A 472 -2.01 -31.97 -12.50
N LEU A 473 -1.60 -30.73 -12.79
CA LEU A 473 -2.48 -29.60 -13.04
C LEU A 473 -3.08 -29.66 -14.44
N THR A 474 -4.09 -30.50 -14.63
CA THR A 474 -4.87 -30.53 -15.87
C THR A 474 -6.04 -29.55 -15.81
N PHE A 475 -6.44 -29.02 -16.98
CA PHE A 475 -7.63 -28.16 -17.09
C PHE A 475 -8.88 -28.86 -16.56
N ARG A 476 -9.04 -30.16 -16.84
CA ARG A 476 -10.17 -30.98 -16.35
C ARG A 476 -10.21 -31.02 -14.82
N THR A 477 -9.07 -31.28 -14.18
CA THR A 477 -9.00 -31.32 -12.70
C THR A 477 -9.36 -29.96 -12.11
N LEU A 478 -8.72 -28.89 -12.59
CA LEU A 478 -8.95 -27.54 -12.10
C LEU A 478 -10.40 -27.07 -12.30
N SER A 479 -10.95 -27.26 -13.51
CA SER A 479 -12.33 -26.92 -13.83
C SER A 479 -13.31 -27.66 -12.93
N ARG A 480 -13.15 -28.98 -12.75
CA ARG A 480 -14.03 -29.78 -11.87
C ARG A 480 -13.98 -29.30 -10.41
N ARG A 481 -12.79 -28.94 -9.90
CA ARG A 481 -12.63 -28.44 -8.53
C ARG A 481 -13.27 -27.06 -8.36
N ALA A 482 -13.06 -26.17 -9.34
CA ALA A 482 -13.68 -24.85 -9.36
C ALA A 482 -15.20 -24.96 -9.39
N THR A 483 -15.78 -25.71 -10.32
CA THR A 483 -17.23 -25.92 -10.41
C THR A 483 -17.80 -26.50 -9.12
N ARG A 484 -17.13 -27.48 -8.51
CA ARG A 484 -17.57 -28.05 -7.22
C ARG A 484 -17.52 -27.01 -6.10
N ALA A 485 -16.45 -26.22 -6.01
CA ALA A 485 -16.32 -25.20 -4.98
C ALA A 485 -17.40 -24.11 -5.12
N THR A 486 -17.65 -23.64 -6.34
CA THR A 486 -18.73 -22.69 -6.65
C THR A 486 -20.09 -23.27 -6.33
N ALA A 487 -20.36 -24.53 -6.68
CA ALA A 487 -21.64 -25.18 -6.37
C ALA A 487 -21.89 -25.31 -4.86
N VAL A 488 -20.86 -25.69 -4.09
CA VAL A 488 -20.96 -25.78 -2.61
C VAL A 488 -21.17 -24.40 -1.98
N TYR A 489 -20.50 -23.37 -2.50
CA TYR A 489 -20.67 -22.01 -2.02
C TYR A 489 -22.07 -21.47 -2.33
N LEU A 490 -22.55 -21.67 -3.56
CA LEU A 490 -23.89 -21.28 -3.98
C LEU A 490 -24.97 -21.98 -3.14
N ASP A 491 -24.81 -23.29 -2.89
CA ASP A 491 -25.70 -24.05 -2.01
C ASP A 491 -25.74 -23.47 -0.58
N ARG A 492 -24.57 -23.14 -0.01
CA ARG A 492 -24.50 -22.48 1.29
C ARG A 492 -25.28 -21.16 1.29
N CYS A 493 -25.04 -20.30 0.31
CA CYS A 493 -25.75 -19.02 0.18
C CYS A 493 -27.27 -19.22 0.09
N SER A 494 -27.71 -20.20 -0.70
CA SER A 494 -29.12 -20.60 -0.80
C SER A 494 -29.70 -21.00 0.56
N GLN A 495 -28.98 -21.79 1.35
CA GLN A 495 -29.44 -22.21 2.68
C GLN A 495 -29.48 -21.04 3.69
N VAL A 496 -28.53 -20.11 3.62
CA VAL A 496 -28.55 -18.89 4.46
C VAL A 496 -29.76 -18.01 4.11
N LEU A 497 -30.04 -17.83 2.81
CA LEU A 497 -31.23 -17.08 2.36
C LEU A 497 -32.53 -17.76 2.80
N ALA A 498 -32.62 -19.09 2.69
CA ALA A 498 -33.77 -19.85 3.18
C ALA A 498 -33.96 -19.68 4.69
N SER A 499 -32.87 -19.69 5.47
CA SER A 499 -32.92 -19.42 6.92
C SER A 499 -33.46 -18.03 7.24
N TYR A 500 -33.00 -16.99 6.53
CA TYR A 500 -33.49 -15.62 6.72
C TYR A 500 -34.96 -15.47 6.33
N PHE A 501 -35.40 -16.18 5.29
CA PHE A 501 -36.81 -16.21 4.90
C PHE A 501 -37.67 -16.91 5.95
N ASP A 502 -37.24 -18.09 6.44
CA ASP A 502 -37.91 -18.81 7.53
C ASP A 502 -38.01 -17.93 8.79
N GLN A 503 -36.94 -17.18 9.13
CA GLN A 503 -36.94 -16.27 10.27
C GLN A 503 -37.90 -15.10 10.08
N MET A 504 -37.93 -14.51 8.89
CA MET A 504 -38.86 -13.44 8.54
C MET A 504 -40.31 -13.91 8.72
N ALA A 505 -40.65 -15.08 8.17
CA ALA A 505 -41.99 -15.66 8.30
C ALA A 505 -42.34 -15.99 9.75
N TYR A 506 -41.41 -16.57 10.51
CA TYR A 506 -41.57 -16.82 11.94
C TYR A 506 -41.88 -15.54 12.72
N LEU A 507 -41.05 -14.51 12.55
CA LEU A 507 -41.23 -13.23 13.26
C LEU A 507 -42.54 -12.54 12.87
N ALA A 508 -42.93 -12.60 11.59
CA ALA A 508 -44.20 -12.06 11.12
C ALA A 508 -45.39 -12.75 11.81
N ASN A 509 -45.36 -14.08 11.91
CA ASN A 509 -46.39 -14.86 12.60
C ASN A 509 -46.46 -14.54 14.10
N VAL A 510 -45.30 -14.43 14.77
CA VAL A 510 -45.23 -14.03 16.19
C VAL A 510 -45.80 -12.63 16.41
N ILE A 511 -45.48 -11.69 15.53
CA ILE A 511 -45.96 -10.30 15.60
C ILE A 511 -47.47 -10.21 15.37
N GLU A 512 -48.06 -11.02 14.48
CA GLU A 512 -49.51 -11.08 14.25
C GLU A 512 -50.29 -11.64 15.44
N LYS A 513 -49.72 -12.62 16.14
CA LYS A 513 -50.31 -13.25 17.34
C LYS A 513 -50.08 -12.46 18.63
N ASP A 514 -49.30 -11.37 18.59
CA ASP A 514 -48.98 -10.57 19.77
C ASP A 514 -50.06 -9.52 20.09
N GLU A 515 -50.86 -9.81 21.12
CA GLU A 515 -51.94 -8.94 21.60
C GLU A 515 -51.49 -7.83 22.57
N THR A 516 -50.18 -7.67 22.81
CA THR A 516 -49.67 -6.72 23.81
C THR A 516 -50.03 -5.26 23.47
N PRO A 517 -50.54 -4.45 24.42
CA PRO A 517 -50.94 -3.06 24.13
C PRO A 517 -49.75 -2.19 23.69
N ARG A 518 -49.78 -1.69 22.45
CA ARG A 518 -48.69 -0.91 21.83
C ARG A 518 -49.07 0.54 21.54
N SER A 519 -48.08 1.43 21.61
CA SER A 519 -48.23 2.86 21.29
C SER A 519 -48.51 3.09 19.80
N ALA A 520 -49.11 4.23 19.44
CA ALA A 520 -49.45 4.55 18.05
C ALA A 520 -48.22 4.54 17.12
N THR A 521 -47.07 5.03 17.60
CA THR A 521 -45.80 5.01 16.86
C THR A 521 -45.30 3.60 16.62
N TRP A 522 -45.48 2.72 17.60
CA TRP A 522 -45.07 1.33 17.49
C TRP A 522 -45.95 0.59 16.47
N LYS A 523 -47.28 0.80 16.51
CA LYS A 523 -48.22 0.25 15.52
C LYS A 523 -47.90 0.66 14.08
N ALA A 524 -47.53 1.92 13.86
CA ALA A 524 -47.10 2.38 12.54
C ALA A 524 -45.82 1.69 12.06
N LYS A 525 -44.86 1.43 12.96
CA LYS A 525 -43.65 0.66 12.61
C LYS A 525 -43.98 -0.79 12.28
N GLN A 526 -44.83 -1.45 13.07
CA GLN A 526 -45.29 -2.80 12.78
C GLN A 526 -45.90 -2.89 11.38
N GLU A 527 -46.86 -2.02 11.05
CA GLU A 527 -47.51 -2.06 9.74
C GLU A 527 -46.51 -1.85 8.60
N ALA A 528 -45.54 -0.94 8.77
CA ALA A 528 -44.49 -0.73 7.78
C ALA A 528 -43.61 -1.99 7.58
N TYR A 529 -43.18 -2.64 8.66
CA TYR A 529 -42.38 -3.87 8.57
C TYR A 529 -43.17 -5.03 7.97
N MET A 530 -44.42 -5.23 8.40
CA MET A 530 -45.30 -6.26 7.84
C MET A 530 -45.60 -6.00 6.36
N GLY A 531 -45.76 -4.72 5.96
CA GLY A 531 -45.86 -4.32 4.54
C GLY A 531 -44.65 -4.77 3.73
N HIS A 532 -43.43 -4.47 4.20
CA HIS A 532 -42.20 -4.90 3.53
C HIS A 532 -42.07 -6.43 3.42
N MET A 533 -42.46 -7.18 4.46
CA MET A 533 -42.44 -8.65 4.42
C MET A 533 -43.42 -9.20 3.38
N ARG A 534 -44.64 -8.64 3.31
CA ARG A 534 -45.63 -8.99 2.30
C ARG A 534 -45.15 -8.66 0.88
N ASP A 535 -44.47 -7.53 0.70
CA ASP A 535 -43.87 -7.16 -0.60
C ASP A 535 -42.83 -8.20 -1.04
N ILE A 536 -41.96 -8.66 -0.13
CA ILE A 536 -40.98 -9.72 -0.42
C ILE A 536 -41.69 -11.03 -0.81
N ILE A 537 -42.75 -11.41 -0.10
CA ILE A 537 -43.54 -12.60 -0.43
C ILE A 537 -44.21 -12.46 -1.81
N ASN A 538 -44.75 -11.29 -2.13
CA ASN A 538 -45.41 -11.02 -3.41
C ASN A 538 -44.48 -11.17 -4.61
N ILE A 539 -43.19 -10.85 -4.45
CA ILE A 539 -42.18 -11.09 -5.48
C ILE A 539 -42.18 -12.56 -5.91
N PHE A 540 -42.17 -13.50 -4.95
CA PHE A 540 -42.14 -14.93 -5.23
C PHE A 540 -43.52 -15.53 -5.55
N LYS A 541 -44.60 -14.96 -4.99
CA LYS A 541 -45.98 -15.39 -5.23
C LYS A 541 -46.43 -15.09 -6.66
N HIS A 542 -45.99 -13.94 -7.20
CA HIS A 542 -46.35 -13.49 -8.54
C HIS A 542 -45.21 -13.61 -9.57
N ASP A 543 -44.10 -14.27 -9.20
CA ASP A 543 -42.93 -14.46 -10.04
C ASP A 543 -42.44 -13.14 -10.70
N GLN A 544 -42.33 -12.07 -9.90
CA GLN A 544 -41.94 -10.73 -10.38
C GLN A 544 -40.47 -10.69 -10.81
N GLU A 545 -40.22 -10.94 -12.09
CA GLU A 545 -38.86 -11.06 -12.67
C GLU A 545 -38.02 -9.78 -12.50
N ASP A 546 -38.64 -8.60 -12.66
CA ASP A 546 -37.95 -7.30 -12.59
C ASP A 546 -37.35 -6.99 -11.21
N ALA A 547 -37.86 -7.62 -10.15
CA ALA A 547 -37.40 -7.37 -8.78
C ALA A 547 -36.08 -8.08 -8.44
N ILE A 548 -35.79 -9.21 -9.10
CA ILE A 548 -34.61 -10.05 -8.85
C ILE A 548 -33.63 -9.98 -10.04
N GLY A 549 -34.11 -9.62 -11.24
CA GLY A 549 -33.32 -9.29 -12.42
C GLY A 549 -33.27 -10.38 -13.49
N ASP A 550 -33.61 -11.62 -13.18
CA ASP A 550 -33.71 -12.73 -14.16
C ASP A 550 -34.67 -13.83 -13.68
N ARG A 551 -35.44 -14.40 -14.62
CA ARG A 551 -36.42 -15.46 -14.34
C ARG A 551 -35.79 -16.73 -13.79
N GLN A 552 -34.62 -17.13 -14.29
CA GLN A 552 -33.95 -18.34 -13.82
C GLN A 552 -33.45 -18.15 -12.38
N CYS A 553 -32.93 -16.97 -12.06
CA CYS A 553 -32.56 -16.60 -10.70
C CYS A 553 -33.77 -16.63 -9.75
N THR A 554 -34.90 -16.03 -10.14
CA THR A 554 -36.14 -16.09 -9.35
C THR A 554 -36.59 -17.51 -9.08
N PHE A 555 -36.60 -18.37 -10.09
CA PHE A 555 -36.97 -19.78 -9.94
C PHE A 555 -35.98 -20.55 -9.05
N TYR A 556 -34.68 -20.29 -9.20
CA TYR A 556 -33.65 -20.89 -8.36
C TYR A 556 -33.82 -20.51 -6.88
N LEU A 557 -34.03 -19.22 -6.58
CA LEU A 557 -34.25 -18.72 -5.23
C LEU A 557 -35.56 -19.26 -4.63
N LYS A 558 -36.62 -19.31 -5.43
CA LYS A 558 -37.91 -19.90 -5.03
C LYS A 558 -37.74 -21.36 -4.62
N ASN A 559 -37.03 -22.16 -5.42
CA ASN A 559 -36.74 -23.55 -5.07
C ASN A 559 -35.80 -23.67 -3.86
N ALA A 560 -34.84 -22.76 -3.71
CA ALA A 560 -33.96 -22.73 -2.54
C ALA A 560 -34.74 -22.45 -1.24
N ILE A 561 -35.74 -21.57 -1.29
CA ILE A 561 -36.58 -21.20 -0.15
C ILE A 561 -37.64 -22.27 0.15
N VAL A 562 -38.29 -22.81 -0.88
CA VAL A 562 -39.44 -23.72 -0.73
C VAL A 562 -39.02 -25.18 -0.73
N ASP A 563 -38.36 -25.63 -1.80
CA ASP A 563 -38.04 -27.05 -1.99
C ASP A 563 -36.79 -27.48 -1.23
N LYS A 564 -35.95 -26.51 -0.85
CA LYS A 564 -34.70 -26.72 -0.10
C LYS A 564 -33.90 -27.89 -0.65
N VAL A 565 -33.84 -27.98 -1.99
CA VAL A 565 -33.43 -29.17 -2.79
C VAL A 565 -32.06 -29.72 -2.38
N SER A 566 -31.21 -28.91 -1.76
CA SER A 566 -29.92 -29.34 -1.22
C SER A 566 -29.99 -30.14 0.08
N ARG A 567 -31.18 -30.33 0.66
CA ARG A 567 -31.43 -31.09 1.90
C ARG A 567 -32.18 -32.39 1.64
N LYS A 568 -32.08 -33.33 2.60
CA LYS A 568 -32.78 -34.63 2.54
C LYS A 568 -34.29 -34.40 2.70
N GLY A 569 -35.10 -34.80 1.71
CA GLY A 569 -36.57 -34.73 1.83
C GLY A 569 -37.35 -34.72 0.51
N GLY A 570 -36.70 -34.39 -0.62
CA GLY A 570 -37.39 -34.16 -1.89
C GLY A 570 -38.10 -32.80 -1.92
N PRO A 571 -38.66 -32.37 -3.07
CA PRO A 571 -39.35 -31.09 -3.18
C PRO A 571 -40.59 -31.06 -2.27
N TYR A 572 -40.82 -29.91 -1.64
CA TYR A 572 -41.93 -29.73 -0.71
C TYR A 572 -43.26 -29.77 -1.48
N ARG A 573 -44.25 -30.48 -0.92
CA ARG A 573 -45.59 -30.58 -1.51
C ARG A 573 -46.61 -30.00 -0.53
N PRO A 574 -47.20 -28.84 -0.84
CA PRO A 574 -48.18 -28.23 0.05
C PRO A 574 -49.41 -29.14 0.19
N PRO A 575 -50.02 -29.21 1.39
CA PRO A 575 -51.31 -29.88 1.58
C PRO A 575 -52.40 -29.32 0.63
N PRO A 576 -53.39 -30.12 0.23
CA PRO A 576 -54.46 -29.65 -0.65
C PRO A 576 -55.21 -28.44 -0.05
N GLY A 577 -55.30 -27.35 -0.81
CA GLY A 577 -55.99 -26.12 -0.40
C GLY A 577 -55.17 -25.15 0.45
N HIS A 578 -53.89 -25.44 0.65
CA HIS A 578 -52.96 -24.60 1.41
C HIS A 578 -52.27 -23.56 0.52
N ASP A 579 -52.26 -22.28 0.92
CA ASP A 579 -51.44 -21.28 0.25
C ASP A 579 -49.97 -21.51 0.64
N LEU A 580 -49.11 -21.67 -0.36
CA LEU A 580 -47.68 -21.93 -0.15
C LEU A 580 -47.00 -20.79 0.60
N TRP A 581 -47.45 -19.56 0.39
CA TRP A 581 -46.79 -18.35 0.89
C TRP A 581 -47.49 -17.74 2.10
N ASP A 582 -48.38 -18.48 2.74
CA ASP A 582 -49.07 -18.03 3.94
C ASP A 582 -48.15 -18.08 5.17
N ILE A 583 -48.03 -16.95 5.86
CA ILE A 583 -47.16 -16.76 7.02
C ILE A 583 -47.61 -17.62 8.20
N GLN A 584 -48.92 -17.77 8.40
CA GLN A 584 -49.47 -18.47 9.56
C GLN A 584 -49.19 -19.97 9.51
N THR A 585 -49.01 -20.49 8.31
CA THR A 585 -48.85 -21.90 8.03
C THR A 585 -47.47 -22.26 7.47
N TRP A 586 -46.55 -21.29 7.40
CA TRP A 586 -45.18 -21.48 6.90
C TRP A 586 -44.35 -22.46 7.75
N SER A 587 -44.62 -22.55 9.06
CA SER A 587 -43.88 -23.42 9.97
C SER A 587 -44.06 -24.91 9.62
N LYS A 588 -43.00 -25.70 9.85
CA LYS A 588 -43.00 -27.14 9.55
C LYS A 588 -44.14 -27.89 10.21
N ARG A 589 -44.42 -27.55 11.47
CA ARG A 589 -45.51 -28.13 12.26
C ARG A 589 -46.90 -27.83 11.67
N ASN A 590 -47.08 -26.65 11.09
CA ASN A 590 -48.34 -26.27 10.43
C ASN A 590 -48.42 -26.79 8.99
N GLY A 591 -47.51 -27.69 8.62
CA GLY A 591 -47.47 -28.34 7.32
C GLY A 591 -46.72 -27.54 6.26
N GLY A 592 -46.07 -26.43 6.61
CA GLY A 592 -45.30 -25.55 5.72
C GLY A 592 -43.87 -26.01 5.43
N PRO A 593 -43.14 -25.27 4.56
CA PRO A 593 -41.81 -25.66 4.10
C PRO A 593 -40.66 -25.28 5.04
N ALA A 594 -40.91 -24.63 6.19
CA ALA A 594 -39.84 -24.18 7.09
C ALA A 594 -38.92 -25.34 7.56
N ASP A 595 -37.63 -25.06 7.66
CA ASP A 595 -36.60 -26.00 8.11
C ASP A 595 -35.76 -25.39 9.24
N PHE A 596 -35.63 -24.07 9.24
CA PHE A 596 -34.97 -23.32 10.30
C PHE A 596 -36.02 -22.78 11.27
N GLY A 597 -35.61 -22.64 12.52
CA GLY A 597 -36.48 -22.26 13.64
C GLY A 597 -35.67 -21.63 14.77
N PRO A 598 -36.29 -21.28 15.90
CA PRO A 598 -35.66 -20.50 16.97
C PRO A 598 -34.29 -21.01 17.44
N ALA A 599 -34.13 -22.33 17.59
CA ALA A 599 -32.85 -22.96 18.00
C ALA A 599 -31.70 -22.79 16.97
N HIS A 600 -31.99 -22.40 15.73
CA HIS A 600 -30.97 -22.10 14.72
C HIS A 600 -30.49 -20.66 14.76
N TRP A 601 -31.33 -19.73 15.23
CA TRP A 601 -31.08 -18.29 15.17
C TRP A 601 -30.66 -17.68 16.50
N TRP A 602 -31.08 -18.28 17.62
CA TRP A 602 -30.85 -17.73 18.95
C TRP A 602 -30.28 -18.77 19.89
N LEU A 603 -29.37 -18.35 20.77
CA LEU A 603 -28.97 -19.14 21.92
C LEU A 603 -30.11 -19.10 22.93
N LEU A 604 -30.76 -20.25 23.17
CA LEU A 604 -31.91 -20.33 24.06
C LEU A 604 -31.44 -20.29 25.53
N GLU A 605 -32.14 -19.52 26.35
CA GLU A 605 -31.87 -19.37 27.79
C GLU A 605 -33.11 -19.68 28.63
N GLU A 606 -32.89 -20.09 29.88
CA GLU A 606 -33.98 -20.31 30.84
C GLU A 606 -34.79 -19.01 31.00
N GLY A 607 -36.12 -19.09 30.84
CA GLY A 607 -37.01 -17.93 30.83
C GLY A 607 -37.39 -17.38 29.45
N ASP A 608 -36.88 -17.96 28.35
CA ASP A 608 -37.36 -17.63 26.99
C ASP A 608 -38.85 -18.03 26.81
N ASP A 609 -39.71 -17.04 26.52
CA ASP A 609 -41.15 -17.23 26.32
C ASP A 609 -41.47 -17.65 24.87
N LEU A 610 -41.16 -18.92 24.56
CA LEU A 610 -41.52 -19.56 23.30
C LEU A 610 -42.97 -20.11 23.34
N PRO A 611 -43.77 -19.93 22.27
CA PRO A 611 -45.08 -20.57 22.12
C PRO A 611 -45.04 -22.09 22.36
N ASP A 612 -46.13 -22.66 22.90
CA ASP A 612 -46.22 -24.11 23.15
C ASP A 612 -46.01 -24.95 21.88
N GLU A 613 -46.44 -24.41 20.73
CA GLU A 613 -46.26 -25.02 19.41
C GLU A 613 -44.78 -25.18 19.05
N ASP A 614 -43.97 -24.15 19.33
CA ASP A 614 -42.53 -24.13 19.04
C ASP A 614 -41.75 -25.00 20.04
N MET A 615 -42.16 -24.99 21.32
CA MET A 615 -41.55 -25.82 22.35
C MET A 615 -41.66 -27.31 22.02
N GLN A 616 -42.80 -27.73 21.51
CA GLN A 616 -43.00 -29.13 21.15
C GLN A 616 -42.37 -29.48 19.79
N ASP A 617 -42.27 -28.54 18.83
CA ASP A 617 -41.46 -28.75 17.60
C ASP A 617 -39.98 -28.96 17.93
N LEU A 618 -39.46 -28.18 18.88
CA LEU A 618 -38.10 -28.33 19.41
C LEU A 618 -37.88 -29.68 20.09
N MET A 619 -38.86 -30.16 20.87
CA MET A 619 -38.82 -31.50 21.47
C MET A 619 -38.75 -32.58 20.41
N ASP A 620 -39.63 -32.54 19.40
CA ASP A 620 -39.74 -33.57 18.38
C ASP A 620 -38.49 -33.63 17.47
N HIS A 621 -37.82 -32.50 17.24
CA HIS A 621 -36.67 -32.41 16.34
C HIS A 621 -35.32 -32.63 17.01
N TRP A 622 -35.14 -32.18 18.25
CA TRP A 622 -33.82 -32.08 18.87
C TRP A 622 -33.65 -32.89 20.13
N ILE A 623 -34.72 -33.48 20.68
CA ILE A 623 -34.64 -34.31 21.90
C ILE A 623 -34.86 -35.77 21.51
N ASP A 624 -33.90 -36.61 21.84
CA ASP A 624 -34.04 -38.06 21.77
C ASP A 624 -34.30 -38.58 23.20
N PRO A 625 -35.52 -39.01 23.54
CA PRO A 625 -35.84 -39.50 24.88
C PRO A 625 -34.97 -40.68 25.34
N ALA A 626 -34.37 -41.44 24.41
CA ALA A 626 -33.48 -42.56 24.74
C ALA A 626 -32.07 -42.09 25.16
N VAL A 627 -31.65 -40.90 24.74
CA VAL A 627 -30.31 -40.34 24.98
C VAL A 627 -30.36 -39.22 26.03
N ASP A 628 -31.35 -38.33 25.94
CA ASP A 628 -31.43 -37.09 26.71
C ASP A 628 -32.21 -37.23 28.04
N GLY A 629 -32.88 -38.37 28.26
CA GLY A 629 -33.64 -38.67 29.47
C GLY A 629 -35.07 -38.09 29.49
N HIS A 630 -35.70 -38.08 30.67
CA HIS A 630 -37.08 -37.59 30.84
C HIS A 630 -37.12 -36.05 30.97
N VAL A 631 -38.00 -35.44 30.19
CA VAL A 631 -38.24 -33.99 30.15
C VAL A 631 -39.57 -33.68 30.83
N ASN A 632 -39.56 -32.89 31.92
CA ASN A 632 -40.75 -32.64 32.75
C ASN A 632 -41.22 -31.18 32.74
N SER A 633 -40.43 -30.26 32.18
CA SER A 633 -40.73 -28.82 32.14
C SER A 633 -40.24 -28.17 30.84
N LYS A 634 -40.75 -26.97 30.52
CA LYS A 634 -40.25 -26.14 29.40
C LYS A 634 -38.77 -25.79 29.57
N ASP A 635 -38.34 -25.51 30.79
CA ASP A 635 -36.94 -25.18 31.09
C ASP A 635 -36.02 -26.40 30.89
N ASP A 636 -36.49 -27.62 31.12
CA ASP A 636 -35.72 -28.83 30.81
C ASP A 636 -35.46 -28.99 29.31
N VAL A 637 -36.46 -28.67 28.47
CA VAL A 637 -36.32 -28.66 26.99
C VAL A 637 -35.25 -27.66 26.58
N ILE A 638 -35.35 -26.42 27.07
CA ILE A 638 -34.41 -25.34 26.74
C ILE A 638 -33.00 -25.71 27.20
N ARG A 639 -32.84 -26.28 28.41
CA ARG A 639 -31.54 -26.68 28.95
C ARG A 639 -30.85 -27.74 28.08
N ILE A 640 -31.59 -28.76 27.62
CA ILE A 640 -31.05 -29.83 26.76
C ILE A 640 -30.64 -29.25 25.40
N ILE A 641 -31.50 -28.44 24.79
CA ILE A 641 -31.21 -27.83 23.49
C ILE A 641 -30.01 -26.89 23.61
N ARG A 642 -29.94 -26.08 24.65
CA ARG A 642 -28.80 -25.20 24.93
C ARG A 642 -27.49 -25.98 25.05
N ALA A 643 -27.50 -27.16 25.68
CA ALA A 643 -26.33 -28.02 25.73
C ALA A 643 -25.87 -28.44 24.31
N LYS A 644 -26.82 -28.83 23.45
CA LYS A 644 -26.55 -29.17 22.04
C LYS A 644 -26.14 -27.97 21.19
N GLN A 645 -26.62 -26.77 21.51
CA GLN A 645 -26.20 -25.52 20.87
C GLN A 645 -24.75 -25.13 21.24
N LEU A 646 -24.25 -25.59 22.40
CA LEU A 646 -22.91 -25.26 22.89
C LEU A 646 -21.87 -26.36 22.63
N ASP A 647 -22.29 -27.58 22.27
CA ASP A 647 -21.37 -28.68 21.94
C ASP A 647 -20.97 -28.67 20.45
N PRO A 648 -19.68 -28.49 20.11
CA PRO A 648 -19.21 -28.50 18.72
C PRO A 648 -19.44 -29.81 17.96
N ASN A 649 -19.65 -30.93 18.66
CA ASN A 649 -19.88 -32.23 18.06
C ASN A 649 -21.36 -32.47 17.68
N GLU A 650 -22.26 -31.63 18.19
CA GLU A 650 -23.70 -31.77 17.94
C GLU A 650 -24.10 -31.13 16.58
N PRO A 651 -24.98 -31.78 15.80
CA PRO A 651 -25.43 -31.22 14.51
C PRO A 651 -26.08 -29.85 14.62
N LEU A 652 -26.76 -29.57 15.75
CA LEU A 652 -27.41 -28.28 16.00
C LEU A 652 -26.40 -27.13 16.06
N HIS A 653 -25.25 -27.31 16.69
CA HIS A 653 -24.18 -26.30 16.74
C HIS A 653 -23.70 -25.92 15.33
N GLN A 654 -23.56 -26.90 14.44
CA GLN A 654 -23.19 -26.65 13.05
C GLN A 654 -24.32 -25.96 12.27
N ALA A 655 -25.56 -26.36 12.52
CA ALA A 655 -26.74 -25.79 11.90
C ALA A 655 -26.95 -24.32 12.32
N MET A 656 -26.61 -23.94 13.56
CA MET A 656 -26.66 -22.53 14.02
C MET A 656 -25.74 -21.63 13.21
N ALA A 657 -24.49 -22.04 12.98
CA ALA A 657 -23.54 -21.23 12.20
C ALA A 657 -24.04 -20.95 10.78
N LEU A 658 -24.76 -21.91 10.19
CA LEU A 658 -25.43 -21.75 8.89
C LEU A 658 -26.70 -20.90 9.00
N GLY A 659 -27.56 -21.17 9.98
CA GLY A 659 -28.82 -20.46 10.18
C GLY A 659 -28.61 -18.96 10.43
N LEU A 660 -27.54 -18.61 11.14
CA LEU A 660 -27.11 -17.23 11.36
C LEU A 660 -26.52 -16.56 10.12
N GLY A 661 -26.08 -17.33 9.13
CA GLY A 661 -25.39 -16.82 7.95
C GLY A 661 -23.95 -16.38 8.23
N LEU A 662 -23.26 -17.01 9.18
CA LEU A 662 -21.86 -16.70 9.47
C LEU A 662 -20.98 -17.08 8.27
N LYS A 663 -20.07 -16.17 7.87
CA LYS A 663 -19.14 -16.44 6.76
C LYS A 663 -18.25 -17.63 7.07
N LYS A 664 -18.04 -18.46 6.04
CA LYS A 664 -17.08 -19.57 6.10
C LYS A 664 -15.78 -19.16 5.40
N ASN A 665 -14.75 -18.85 6.19
CA ASN A 665 -13.43 -18.51 5.67
C ASN A 665 -12.46 -19.68 5.88
N ASP A 666 -12.25 -20.50 4.84
CA ASP A 666 -11.46 -21.75 4.90
C ASP A 666 -9.94 -21.55 5.15
N VAL A 667 -9.49 -20.32 5.40
CA VAL A 667 -8.07 -19.96 5.60
C VAL A 667 -7.56 -20.31 7.00
N ALA A 668 -8.38 -20.10 8.04
CA ALA A 668 -7.98 -20.27 9.44
C ALA A 668 -9.13 -20.20 10.47
N ASP A 669 -10.33 -19.78 10.06
CA ASP A 669 -11.42 -19.42 10.97
C ASP A 669 -12.70 -20.11 10.52
N ASP A 670 -13.04 -21.18 11.23
CA ASP A 670 -14.23 -22.00 11.00
C ASP A 670 -15.50 -21.19 11.32
N ALA A 671 -16.59 -21.48 10.61
CA ALA A 671 -17.89 -20.88 10.93
C ALA A 671 -18.30 -21.17 12.40
N LEU A 672 -17.79 -22.26 12.98
CA LEU A 672 -17.95 -22.61 14.40
C LEU A 672 -17.15 -21.71 15.34
N THR A 673 -15.93 -21.31 14.97
CA THR A 673 -15.16 -20.34 15.73
C THR A 673 -15.85 -18.97 15.71
N ARG A 674 -16.43 -18.58 14.57
CA ARG A 674 -17.29 -17.38 14.49
C ARG A 674 -18.56 -17.53 15.31
N LEU A 675 -19.16 -18.71 15.36
CA LEU A 675 -20.32 -18.96 16.22
C LEU A 675 -19.96 -18.66 17.68
N ASN A 676 -18.82 -19.15 18.17
CA ASN A 676 -18.36 -18.81 19.52
C ASN A 676 -18.14 -17.30 19.75
N LYS A 677 -17.61 -16.58 18.75
CA LYS A 677 -17.48 -15.11 18.80
C LYS A 677 -18.85 -14.41 18.79
N HIS A 678 -19.79 -14.92 18.01
CA HIS A 678 -21.18 -14.44 17.97
C HIS A 678 -21.84 -14.59 19.33
N LEU A 679 -21.70 -15.78 19.92
CA LEU A 679 -22.14 -16.12 21.27
C LEU A 679 -21.37 -15.35 22.37
N THR A 680 -20.38 -14.52 22.05
CA THR A 680 -19.71 -13.65 23.02
C THR A 680 -19.86 -12.16 22.67
N GLY A 681 -20.65 -11.83 21.64
CA GLY A 681 -20.95 -10.46 21.22
C GLY A 681 -19.80 -9.73 20.51
N SER A 682 -18.87 -10.45 19.90
CA SER A 682 -17.62 -9.90 19.36
C SER A 682 -17.53 -9.84 17.82
N LEU A 683 -18.63 -10.07 17.10
CA LEU A 683 -18.69 -10.00 15.63
C LEU A 683 -19.23 -8.66 15.10
N THR A 684 -18.82 -8.32 13.87
CA THR A 684 -19.36 -7.21 13.09
C THR A 684 -20.22 -7.73 11.93
N LYS A 685 -20.88 -6.82 11.18
CA LYS A 685 -21.66 -7.18 9.97
C LYS A 685 -20.81 -7.89 8.91
N ASP A 686 -19.52 -7.60 8.83
CA ASP A 686 -18.64 -8.16 7.81
C ASP A 686 -18.38 -9.66 8.01
N ASP A 687 -18.69 -10.20 9.19
CA ASP A 687 -18.60 -11.61 9.52
C ASP A 687 -19.80 -12.44 9.01
N PHE A 688 -20.81 -11.81 8.42
CA PHE A 688 -22.04 -12.45 7.92
C PHE A 688 -22.10 -12.41 6.38
N GLU A 689 -22.50 -13.51 5.74
CA GLU A 689 -22.44 -13.71 4.28
C GLU A 689 -23.13 -12.58 3.50
N PHE A 690 -24.24 -12.07 4.03
CA PHE A 690 -25.01 -10.96 3.45
C PHE A 690 -24.99 -9.67 4.29
N GLY A 691 -24.09 -9.58 5.27
CA GLY A 691 -23.99 -8.39 6.13
C GLY A 691 -25.13 -8.23 7.15
N ILE A 692 -25.94 -9.27 7.35
CA ILE A 692 -27.10 -9.26 8.26
C ILE A 692 -26.67 -9.85 9.61
N GLN A 693 -26.41 -8.97 10.58
CA GLN A 693 -26.10 -9.37 11.95
C GLN A 693 -27.39 -9.65 12.72
N LEU A 694 -27.63 -10.93 13.04
CA LEU A 694 -28.76 -11.33 13.88
C LEU A 694 -28.45 -11.11 15.37
N PRO A 695 -29.48 -10.88 16.21
CA PRO A 695 -29.28 -10.80 17.66
C PRO A 695 -28.94 -12.18 18.24
N ARG A 696 -28.11 -12.20 19.29
CA ARG A 696 -27.65 -13.45 19.92
C ARG A 696 -28.75 -14.19 20.68
N HIS A 697 -29.60 -13.44 21.37
CA HIS A 697 -30.61 -13.96 22.26
C HIS A 697 -31.99 -13.77 21.65
N HIS A 698 -32.91 -14.66 22.02
CA HIS A 698 -34.29 -14.57 21.60
C HIS A 698 -34.91 -13.25 22.10
N PRO A 699 -35.65 -12.50 21.27
CA PRO A 699 -36.29 -11.27 21.70
C PRO A 699 -37.37 -11.52 22.76
N ILE A 700 -37.31 -10.81 23.88
CA ILE A 700 -38.30 -10.89 24.97
C ILE A 700 -39.45 -9.91 24.67
N LYS A 701 -40.71 -10.33 24.87
CA LYS A 701 -41.94 -9.55 24.55
C LYS A 701 -42.04 -8.15 25.19
N ALA A 702 -41.17 -7.79 26.14
CA ALA A 702 -41.26 -6.57 26.94
C ALA A 702 -40.17 -5.51 26.64
N GLU A 703 -39.20 -5.76 25.76
CA GLU A 703 -38.10 -4.81 25.44
C GLU A 703 -38.01 -4.43 23.96
#